data_AF-A0A151M2N6-F1
#
_entry.id   AF-A0A151M2N6-F1
#
_cell.length_a   1.000
_cell.length_b   1.000
_cell.length_c   1.000
_cell.angle_alpha   90.00
_cell.angle_beta   90.00
_cell.angle_gamma   90.00
#
_symmetry.space_group_name_H-M   'P 1'
#
loop_
_entity.id
_entity.type
_entity.pdbx_description
1 polymer ?
#
loop_
_entity_poly.entity_id
_entity_poly.type
_entity_poly.pdbx_seq_one_letter_code
_entity_poly.pdbx_strand_id
1 'polypeptide(L)'
;MERNLKNVLVISFGFLLLFTAYGGLQSLQSSLNSEEGLGVASLSVLYAALIISSMFLPPFLIEKLGCKWTIACSMCCYIAFFLGNFYSSWYTLIPTSVILGLGGAPLWSAKCTYLTIAGNSYAQKAGKIGRDIINQYFGVFFLIFQSSGVWGNLISSLVLGQSPQQVEISEEDLKCCGAYDCITAAANNTTAFKKPEMTLVYTMLGIYTGSGVLAVLLIVTFLDQIKANEVESEKETMKKESPLSLVLATFRLLKDKRQCFLIPLTMWSGFEQGFLAGDYTKSYVTCSLGIHFVGYVMICFAATNSLCSMLFGKISQFTGRKVLFSFGTLINLSCIIALLLWKPHPSQFAVFFIFPALWGMADAIWQTQTNALYGVLFEKNKEAAFANYRLWESLGFVIAFGYSTFLQVYIKLWSVPAACIVYGGNYHSKNAPVCECKSSRGRGSKGCTMAEDHNTKDTLKPLVFRLHDSVPKMVREVLMERGWSEFDKRQQDKSDWNLYWRNTPFHVTDHRNIKPWQRLNHYPETVKITRKDYLARNLKRMKGIYGSALYEFSPVAFIMPNDYVKFIAEYSKERQSQGRKSSYWICKPVNLSRGRGILIFQDIKDLIYDYVVIVQKYISNPLLISGYKWDLRLYVCVTSFCPLTIYTYEEGLVRFATEKFDLSSLDNVYAHLTNTSINKFGPSYKKDKVGIGRGCKWTFSKCRSYLRSIGVDDLLLWQRINNIVTLTLLAITPSVPLTHNCFELFGFDILIDDKFKPWLLEVNCSPALHLDCSIDATVKKGLLHDVIELLNYKQIDTLRQSKGVRTKASCASNHRLNALSLLLYNLSWKLQEDHLVKRP
;
A
#
# COMPACT_ATOMS: atom_id res chain seq x y z
N MET A 1 -28.84 1.82 -13.40
CA MET A 1 -27.41 2.19 -13.43
C MET A 1 -27.18 3.63 -13.91
N GLU A 2 -28.13 4.21 -14.67
CA GLU A 2 -27.93 5.46 -15.42
C GLU A 2 -27.92 6.75 -14.59
N ARG A 3 -28.75 6.89 -13.54
CA ARG A 3 -28.91 8.18 -12.83
C ARG A 3 -27.68 8.62 -12.04
N ASN A 4 -27.03 7.73 -11.30
CA ASN A 4 -25.85 8.09 -10.50
C ASN A 4 -24.62 8.33 -11.38
N LEU A 5 -24.46 7.57 -12.47
CA LEU A 5 -23.40 7.80 -13.44
C LEU A 5 -23.59 9.13 -14.20
N LYS A 6 -24.84 9.50 -14.55
CA LYS A 6 -25.17 10.83 -15.09
C LYS A 6 -24.65 11.94 -14.18
N ASN A 7 -24.94 11.89 -12.88
CA ASN A 7 -24.50 12.93 -11.94
C ASN A 7 -22.97 13.01 -11.82
N VAL A 8 -22.28 11.86 -11.86
CA VAL A 8 -20.80 11.82 -11.90
C VAL A 8 -20.28 12.49 -13.17
N LEU A 9 -20.86 12.19 -14.33
CA LEU A 9 -20.48 12.80 -15.61
C LEU A 9 -20.77 14.31 -15.63
N VAL A 10 -21.93 14.74 -15.15
CA VAL A 10 -22.31 16.17 -15.04
C VAL A 10 -21.29 16.96 -14.21
N ILE A 11 -20.91 16.44 -13.03
CA ILE A 11 -19.86 17.07 -12.21
C ILE A 11 -18.52 17.09 -12.96
N SER A 12 -18.17 15.99 -13.62
CA SER A 12 -16.88 15.86 -14.32
C SER A 12 -16.77 16.84 -15.48
N PHE A 13 -17.80 16.94 -16.32
CA PHE A 13 -17.85 17.90 -17.43
C PHE A 13 -17.99 19.35 -16.95
N GLY A 14 -18.69 19.60 -15.84
CA GLY A 14 -18.74 20.93 -15.23
C GLY A 14 -17.36 21.41 -14.77
N PHE A 15 -16.59 20.54 -14.11
CA PHE A 15 -15.20 20.84 -13.74
C PHE A 15 -14.28 20.96 -14.96
N LEU A 16 -14.46 20.12 -15.98
CA LEU A 16 -13.72 20.22 -17.24
C LEU A 16 -13.87 21.61 -17.86
N LEU A 17 -15.10 22.10 -18.03
CA LEU A 17 -15.37 23.42 -18.62
C LEU A 17 -14.80 24.56 -17.76
N LEU A 18 -15.03 24.53 -16.44
CA LEU A 18 -14.52 25.55 -15.53
C LEU A 18 -12.98 25.64 -15.53
N PHE A 19 -12.30 24.50 -15.48
CA PHE A 19 -10.84 24.46 -15.43
C PHE A 19 -10.17 24.58 -16.80
N THR A 20 -10.92 24.40 -17.89
CA THR A 20 -10.48 24.79 -19.24
C THR A 20 -10.24 26.30 -19.26
N ALA A 21 -11.18 27.08 -18.72
CA ALA A 21 -11.03 28.53 -18.59
C ALA A 21 -9.93 28.91 -17.58
N TYR A 22 -10.01 28.39 -16.35
CA TYR A 22 -9.07 28.77 -15.29
C TYR A 22 -7.63 28.34 -15.58
N GLY A 23 -7.39 27.11 -16.04
CA GLY A 23 -6.03 26.59 -16.27
C GLY A 23 -5.31 27.32 -17.42
N GLY A 24 -6.04 27.64 -18.49
CA GLY A 24 -5.50 28.45 -19.59
C GLY A 24 -5.17 29.87 -19.14
N LEU A 25 -6.08 30.50 -18.40
CA LEU A 25 -5.88 31.85 -17.88
C LEU A 25 -4.74 31.92 -16.84
N GLN A 26 -4.65 30.96 -15.91
CA GLN A 26 -3.60 30.87 -14.91
C GLN A 26 -2.21 30.79 -15.55
N SER A 27 -2.06 29.97 -16.59
CA SER A 27 -0.78 29.78 -17.30
C SER A 27 -0.28 31.05 -17.98
N LEU A 28 -1.21 31.97 -18.28
CA LEU A 28 -0.92 33.23 -18.97
C LEU A 28 -0.79 34.43 -18.03
N GLN A 29 -1.24 34.36 -16.76
CA GLN A 29 -1.30 35.52 -15.86
C GLN A 29 0.03 36.24 -15.69
N SER A 30 1.13 35.50 -15.53
CA SER A 30 2.48 36.07 -15.37
C SER A 30 2.97 36.84 -16.60
N SER A 31 2.43 36.50 -17.78
CA SER A 31 2.81 37.06 -19.07
C SER A 31 1.84 38.14 -19.56
N LEU A 32 0.52 37.97 -19.36
CA LEU A 32 -0.51 38.94 -19.74
C LEU A 32 -0.49 40.19 -18.86
N ASN A 33 -0.36 40.00 -17.55
CA ASN A 33 -0.40 41.05 -16.54
C ASN A 33 0.99 41.21 -15.88
N SER A 34 2.03 41.39 -16.71
CA SER A 34 3.42 41.46 -16.28
C SER A 34 3.80 42.81 -15.65
N GLU A 35 3.08 43.90 -15.98
CA GLU A 35 3.28 45.25 -15.45
C GLU A 35 3.15 45.26 -13.92
N GLU A 36 4.16 45.82 -13.25
CA GLU A 36 4.30 45.85 -11.78
C GLU A 36 4.15 44.48 -11.08
N GLY A 37 4.17 43.38 -11.83
CA GLY A 37 3.91 42.05 -11.31
C GLY A 37 2.46 41.74 -10.94
N LEU A 38 1.48 42.51 -11.44
CA LEU A 38 0.07 42.40 -11.08
C LEU A 38 -0.49 40.96 -11.19
N GLY A 39 -0.15 40.24 -12.26
CA GLY A 39 -0.67 38.88 -12.51
C GLY A 39 -0.14 37.80 -11.55
N VAL A 40 1.12 37.89 -11.13
CA VAL A 40 1.65 36.96 -10.11
C VAL A 40 1.20 37.36 -8.70
N ALA A 41 1.04 38.67 -8.44
CA ALA A 41 0.46 39.15 -7.20
C ALA A 41 -1.00 38.68 -7.04
N SER A 42 -1.81 38.72 -8.10
CA SER A 42 -3.19 38.24 -8.08
C SER A 42 -3.28 36.74 -7.81
N LEU A 43 -2.41 35.93 -8.43
CA LEU A 43 -2.33 34.51 -8.15
C LEU A 43 -1.88 34.23 -6.70
N SER A 44 -0.90 34.97 -6.18
CA SER A 44 -0.46 34.85 -4.78
C SER A 44 -1.61 35.14 -3.80
N VAL A 45 -2.35 36.24 -4.02
CA VAL A 45 -3.52 36.60 -3.19
C VAL A 45 -4.63 35.55 -3.29
N LEU A 46 -4.89 35.00 -4.47
CA LEU A 46 -5.85 33.91 -4.67
C LEU A 46 -5.52 32.71 -3.77
N TYR A 47 -4.28 32.21 -3.82
CA TYR A 47 -3.88 31.06 -3.02
C TYR A 47 -3.80 31.38 -1.52
N ALA A 48 -3.48 32.63 -1.14
CA ALA A 48 -3.56 33.07 0.25
C ALA A 48 -5.01 33.07 0.77
N ALA A 49 -5.96 33.56 -0.03
CA ALA A 49 -7.38 33.47 0.29
C ALA A 49 -7.89 32.02 0.31
N LEU A 50 -7.34 31.14 -0.54
CA LEU A 50 -7.64 29.70 -0.53
C LEU A 50 -7.20 29.02 0.77
N ILE A 51 -6.04 29.38 1.32
CA ILE A 51 -5.58 28.90 2.63
C ILE A 51 -6.63 29.20 3.69
N ILE A 52 -7.09 30.45 3.78
CA ILE A 52 -8.12 30.87 4.74
C ILE A 52 -9.42 30.11 4.48
N SER A 53 -9.84 30.02 3.21
CA SER A 53 -11.07 29.33 2.82
C SER A 53 -11.08 27.87 3.23
N SER A 54 -10.00 27.15 2.93
CA SER A 54 -9.86 25.70 3.13
C SER A 54 -10.10 25.25 4.58
N MET A 55 -9.92 26.16 5.53
CA MET A 55 -10.09 25.87 6.95
C MET A 55 -11.54 26.04 7.42
N PHE A 56 -12.27 27.04 6.91
CA PHE A 56 -13.53 27.49 7.53
C PHE A 56 -14.77 27.37 6.64
N LEU A 57 -14.64 27.68 5.35
CA LEU A 57 -15.80 27.85 4.47
C LEU A 57 -16.45 26.53 4.02
N PRO A 58 -15.71 25.45 3.67
CA PRO A 58 -16.33 24.25 3.14
C PRO A 58 -17.37 23.59 4.05
N PRO A 59 -17.10 23.34 5.35
CA PRO A 59 -18.08 22.69 6.23
C PRO A 59 -19.36 23.53 6.39
N PHE A 60 -19.20 24.85 6.55
CA PHE A 60 -20.31 25.78 6.71
C PHE A 60 -21.21 25.86 5.47
N LEU A 61 -20.61 25.99 4.28
CA LEU A 61 -21.36 26.12 3.02
C LEU A 61 -22.05 24.81 2.62
N ILE A 62 -21.39 23.66 2.82
CA ILE A 62 -22.00 22.35 2.53
C ILE A 62 -23.17 22.07 3.47
N GLU A 63 -23.08 22.47 4.74
CA GLU A 63 -24.17 22.31 5.71
C GLU A 63 -25.38 23.19 5.38
N LYS A 64 -25.17 24.47 5.03
CA LYS A 64 -26.27 25.41 4.75
C LYS A 64 -26.88 25.29 3.36
N LEU A 65 -26.06 25.15 2.31
CA LEU A 65 -26.51 25.21 0.91
C LEU A 65 -26.68 23.82 0.30
N GLY A 66 -26.03 22.80 0.88
CA GLY A 66 -25.92 21.48 0.29
C GLY A 66 -24.92 21.42 -0.88
N CYS A 67 -24.43 20.22 -1.19
CA CYS A 67 -23.32 20.03 -2.13
C CYS A 67 -23.55 20.65 -3.52
N LYS A 68 -24.76 20.53 -4.09
CA LYS A 68 -25.09 21.06 -5.43
C LYS A 68 -24.89 22.59 -5.49
N TRP A 69 -25.51 23.31 -4.55
CA TRP A 69 -25.49 24.77 -4.54
C TRP A 69 -24.15 25.33 -4.07
N THR A 70 -23.43 24.62 -3.19
CA THR A 70 -22.04 24.97 -2.87
C THR A 70 -21.13 24.89 -4.10
N ILE A 71 -21.26 23.84 -4.94
CA ILE A 71 -20.52 23.73 -6.21
C ILE A 71 -20.87 24.89 -7.14
N ALA A 72 -22.16 25.14 -7.38
CA ALA A 72 -22.60 26.21 -8.29
C ALA A 72 -22.16 27.61 -7.83
N CYS A 73 -22.33 27.94 -6.54
CA CYS A 73 -21.89 29.22 -5.97
C CYS A 73 -20.37 29.38 -6.09
N SER A 74 -19.61 28.32 -5.82
CA SER A 74 -18.16 28.36 -5.93
C SER A 74 -17.70 28.53 -7.37
N MET A 75 -18.39 27.94 -8.36
CA MET A 75 -18.12 28.16 -9.78
C MET A 75 -18.34 29.62 -10.20
N CYS A 76 -19.33 30.32 -9.62
CA CYS A 76 -19.51 31.76 -9.85
C CYS A 76 -18.31 32.58 -9.37
N CYS A 77 -17.62 32.16 -8.31
CA CYS A 77 -16.39 32.84 -7.86
C CYS A 77 -15.25 32.77 -8.90
N TYR A 78 -15.16 31.67 -9.67
CA TYR A 78 -14.22 31.56 -10.80
C TYR A 78 -14.61 32.51 -11.94
N ILE A 79 -15.91 32.60 -12.26
CA ILE A 79 -16.41 33.52 -13.27
C ILE A 79 -16.10 34.99 -12.89
N ALA A 80 -16.24 35.35 -11.61
CA ALA A 80 -15.89 36.69 -11.13
C ALA A 80 -14.41 37.02 -11.40
N PHE A 81 -13.50 36.05 -11.25
CA PHE A 81 -12.10 36.21 -11.62
C PHE A 81 -11.89 36.36 -13.13
N PHE A 82 -12.62 35.61 -13.96
CA PHE A 82 -12.55 35.78 -15.42
C PHE A 82 -13.02 37.16 -15.85
N LEU A 83 -14.12 37.65 -15.26
CA LEU A 83 -14.64 38.99 -15.50
C LEU A 83 -13.67 40.08 -15.02
N GLY A 84 -13.01 39.87 -13.87
CA GLY A 84 -11.98 40.78 -13.36
C GLY A 84 -10.77 40.94 -14.27
N ASN A 85 -10.55 40.00 -15.20
CA ASN A 85 -9.46 40.07 -16.18
C ASN A 85 -9.80 40.89 -17.44
N PHE A 86 -11.07 41.25 -17.70
CA PHE A 86 -11.40 42.17 -18.80
C PHE A 86 -10.88 43.58 -18.55
N TYR A 87 -10.78 43.98 -17.28
CA TYR A 87 -10.15 45.23 -16.89
C TYR A 87 -9.12 44.91 -15.80
N SER A 88 -7.91 44.53 -16.19
CA SER A 88 -6.86 44.13 -15.24
C SER A 88 -6.23 45.35 -14.58
N SER A 89 -6.65 45.63 -13.35
CA SER A 89 -6.06 46.64 -12.47
C SER A 89 -5.92 46.07 -11.05
N TRP A 90 -5.11 46.71 -10.20
CA TRP A 90 -5.00 46.34 -8.79
C TRP A 90 -6.36 46.29 -8.08
N TYR A 91 -7.28 47.20 -8.41
CA TYR A 91 -8.60 47.32 -7.78
C TYR A 91 -9.64 46.32 -8.28
N THR A 92 -9.41 45.68 -9.42
CA THR A 92 -10.34 44.69 -10.01
C THR A 92 -9.81 43.28 -9.87
N LEU A 93 -8.53 43.07 -10.16
CA LEU A 93 -7.94 41.74 -10.22
C LEU A 93 -7.66 41.18 -8.81
N ILE A 94 -7.24 42.00 -7.86
CA ILE A 94 -6.98 41.54 -6.48
C ILE A 94 -8.28 41.15 -5.76
N PRO A 95 -9.36 41.95 -5.75
CA PRO A 95 -10.60 41.53 -5.09
C PRO A 95 -11.23 40.29 -5.74
N THR A 96 -11.22 40.19 -7.07
CA THR A 96 -11.74 39.01 -7.76
C THR A 96 -10.89 37.76 -7.51
N SER A 97 -9.57 37.92 -7.30
CA SER A 97 -8.68 36.84 -6.84
C SER A 97 -9.01 36.37 -5.43
N VAL A 98 -9.34 37.29 -4.50
CA VAL A 98 -9.82 36.94 -3.16
C VAL A 98 -11.13 36.16 -3.25
N ILE A 99 -12.09 36.63 -4.05
CA ILE A 99 -13.38 35.95 -4.26
C ILE A 99 -13.16 34.52 -4.77
N LEU A 100 -12.30 34.35 -5.78
CA LEU A 100 -11.93 33.04 -6.29
C LEU A 100 -11.27 32.16 -5.22
N GLY A 101 -10.26 32.67 -4.50
CA GLY A 101 -9.63 31.93 -3.41
C GLY A 101 -10.63 31.46 -2.34
N LEU A 102 -11.61 32.31 -1.99
CA LEU A 102 -12.69 31.97 -1.07
C LEU A 102 -13.62 30.88 -1.63
N GLY A 103 -13.92 30.87 -2.93
CA GLY A 103 -14.73 29.82 -3.57
C GLY A 103 -13.97 28.54 -3.91
N GLY A 104 -12.64 28.59 -4.00
CA GLY A 104 -11.81 27.47 -4.47
C GLY A 104 -11.90 26.23 -3.59
N ALA A 105 -11.71 26.37 -2.28
CA ALA A 105 -11.75 25.22 -1.38
C ALA A 105 -13.15 24.59 -1.21
N PRO A 106 -14.25 25.37 -1.07
CA PRO A 106 -15.61 24.83 -1.02
C PRO A 106 -15.99 24.04 -2.27
N LEU A 107 -15.54 24.46 -3.47
CA LEU A 107 -15.78 23.74 -4.72
C LEU A 107 -15.25 22.30 -4.65
N TRP A 108 -13.97 22.14 -4.28
CA TRP A 108 -13.31 20.84 -4.22
C TRP A 108 -13.90 19.94 -3.13
N SER A 109 -14.15 20.50 -1.95
CA SER A 109 -14.74 19.77 -0.83
C SER A 109 -16.16 19.30 -1.14
N ALA A 110 -17.03 20.18 -1.66
CA ALA A 110 -18.41 19.83 -1.98
C ALA A 110 -18.51 18.74 -3.05
N LYS A 111 -17.63 18.77 -4.05
CA LYS A 111 -17.54 17.72 -5.07
C LYS A 111 -17.06 16.39 -4.50
N CYS A 112 -16.08 16.38 -3.59
CA CYS A 112 -15.63 15.16 -2.92
C CYS A 112 -16.76 14.54 -2.06
N THR A 113 -17.48 15.38 -1.31
CA THR A 113 -18.62 14.95 -0.50
C THR A 113 -19.74 14.40 -1.39
N TYR A 114 -20.10 15.09 -2.48
CA TYR A 114 -21.13 14.63 -3.41
C TYR A 114 -20.83 13.25 -4.00
N LEU A 115 -19.61 13.04 -4.54
CA LEU A 115 -19.24 11.75 -5.13
C LEU A 115 -19.22 10.61 -4.11
N THR A 116 -18.84 10.92 -2.86
CA THR A 116 -18.82 9.94 -1.77
C THR A 116 -20.24 9.50 -1.41
N ILE A 117 -21.14 10.46 -1.17
CA ILE A 117 -22.56 10.18 -0.86
C ILE A 117 -23.22 9.40 -2.01
N ALA A 118 -23.03 9.87 -3.25
CA ALA A 118 -23.60 9.23 -4.43
C ALA A 118 -23.05 7.80 -4.65
N GLY A 119 -21.76 7.59 -4.35
CA GLY A 119 -21.10 6.28 -4.41
C GLY A 119 -21.64 5.30 -3.38
N ASN A 120 -21.76 5.74 -2.13
CA ASN A 120 -22.30 4.91 -1.04
C ASN A 120 -23.78 4.57 -1.23
N SER A 121 -24.61 5.55 -1.62
CA SER A 121 -26.03 5.32 -1.95
C SER A 121 -26.20 4.31 -3.09
N TYR A 122 -25.35 4.38 -4.13
CA TYR A 122 -25.36 3.38 -5.20
C TYR A 122 -24.92 2.00 -4.73
N ALA A 123 -23.83 1.93 -3.96
CA ALA A 123 -23.27 0.68 -3.47
C ALA A 123 -24.26 -0.08 -2.57
N GLN A 124 -24.97 0.64 -1.69
CA GLN A 124 -26.02 0.08 -0.85
C GLN A 124 -27.18 -0.48 -1.68
N LYS A 125 -27.64 0.26 -2.71
CA LYS A 125 -28.71 -0.20 -3.62
C LYS A 125 -28.30 -1.37 -4.51
N ALA A 126 -27.00 -1.49 -4.83
CA ALA A 126 -26.46 -2.52 -5.71
C ALA A 126 -25.87 -3.74 -4.97
N GLY A 127 -25.88 -3.76 -3.63
CA GLY A 127 -25.24 -4.81 -2.84
C GLY A 127 -23.71 -4.91 -3.04
N LYS A 128 -23.05 -3.79 -3.39
CA LYS A 128 -21.61 -3.70 -3.65
C LYS A 128 -20.89 -3.00 -2.50
N ILE A 129 -19.57 -3.13 -2.47
CA ILE A 129 -18.71 -2.45 -1.48
C ILE A 129 -18.63 -0.96 -1.84
N GLY A 130 -19.02 -0.07 -0.91
CA GLY A 130 -19.01 1.40 -1.10
C GLY A 130 -17.67 1.97 -1.55
N ARG A 131 -16.57 1.48 -0.95
CA ARG A 131 -15.21 1.92 -1.27
C ARG A 131 -14.85 1.72 -2.75
N ASP A 132 -15.29 0.62 -3.36
CA ASP A 132 -14.94 0.30 -4.75
C ASP A 132 -15.69 1.20 -5.73
N ILE A 133 -16.96 1.47 -5.47
CA ILE A 133 -17.77 2.41 -6.26
C ILE A 133 -17.27 3.84 -6.13
N ILE A 134 -16.94 4.28 -4.91
CA ILE A 134 -16.36 5.61 -4.69
C ILE A 134 -15.06 5.75 -5.50
N ASN A 135 -14.16 4.77 -5.40
CA ASN A 135 -12.91 4.79 -6.17
C ASN A 135 -13.17 4.84 -7.68
N GLN A 136 -14.18 4.11 -8.18
CA GLN A 136 -14.57 4.16 -9.59
C GLN A 136 -15.07 5.56 -10.00
N TYR A 137 -15.94 6.20 -9.20
CA TYR A 137 -16.48 7.53 -9.50
C TYR A 137 -15.39 8.60 -9.45
N PHE A 138 -14.49 8.55 -8.47
CA PHE A 138 -13.33 9.44 -8.43
C PHE A 138 -12.40 9.21 -9.64
N GLY A 139 -12.22 7.96 -10.08
CA GLY A 139 -11.45 7.64 -11.28
C GLY A 139 -12.03 8.26 -12.56
N VAL A 140 -13.34 8.11 -12.79
CA VAL A 140 -14.04 8.72 -13.94
C VAL A 140 -13.93 10.24 -13.90
N PHE A 141 -14.11 10.85 -12.71
CA PHE A 141 -13.97 12.28 -12.55
C PHE A 141 -12.59 12.78 -12.96
N PHE A 142 -11.52 12.17 -12.40
CA PHE A 142 -10.16 12.66 -12.65
C PHE A 142 -9.72 12.46 -14.10
N LEU A 143 -10.18 11.39 -14.74
CA LEU A 143 -9.95 11.13 -16.16
C LEU A 143 -10.48 12.29 -17.04
N ILE A 144 -11.71 12.71 -16.82
CA ILE A 144 -12.34 13.79 -17.62
C ILE A 144 -11.77 15.15 -17.23
N PHE A 145 -11.69 15.44 -15.93
CA PHE A 145 -11.23 16.73 -15.41
C PHE A 145 -9.80 17.08 -15.83
N GLN A 146 -8.84 16.13 -15.77
CA GLN A 146 -7.43 16.42 -16.09
C GLN A 146 -7.23 16.84 -17.56
N SER A 147 -8.11 16.44 -18.47
CA SER A 147 -8.05 16.87 -19.87
C SER A 147 -8.27 18.37 -20.07
N SER A 148 -8.83 19.09 -19.08
CA SER A 148 -9.05 20.54 -19.12
C SER A 148 -7.78 21.36 -19.37
N GLY A 149 -6.64 20.89 -18.85
CA GLY A 149 -5.35 21.55 -19.06
C GLY A 149 -4.91 21.55 -20.53
N VAL A 150 -5.38 20.59 -21.34
CA VAL A 150 -5.11 20.57 -22.78
C VAL A 150 -5.98 21.58 -23.51
N TRP A 151 -7.29 21.54 -23.28
CA TRP A 151 -8.25 22.41 -23.97
C TRP A 151 -8.04 23.89 -23.65
N GLY A 152 -7.79 24.22 -22.39
CA GLY A 152 -7.62 25.61 -21.95
C GLY A 152 -6.44 26.28 -22.61
N ASN A 153 -5.30 25.59 -22.61
CA ASN A 153 -4.05 26.05 -23.19
C ASN A 153 -4.06 26.01 -24.73
N LEU A 154 -4.85 25.12 -25.34
CA LEU A 154 -5.06 25.11 -26.79
C LEU A 154 -5.85 26.34 -27.24
N ILE A 155 -6.93 26.69 -26.52
CA ILE A 155 -7.74 27.88 -26.81
C ILE A 155 -6.89 29.15 -26.75
N SER A 156 -6.09 29.33 -25.69
CA SER A 156 -5.25 30.52 -25.58
C SER A 156 -4.24 30.63 -26.72
N SER A 157 -3.58 29.53 -27.06
CA SER A 157 -2.54 29.53 -28.11
C SER A 157 -3.14 29.80 -29.50
N LEU A 158 -4.31 29.22 -29.80
CA LEU A 158 -4.99 29.43 -31.08
C LEU A 158 -5.51 30.86 -31.24
N VAL A 159 -6.04 31.48 -30.17
CA VAL A 159 -6.54 32.85 -30.21
C VAL A 159 -5.39 33.86 -30.26
N LEU A 160 -4.39 33.72 -29.40
CA LEU A 160 -3.24 34.64 -29.36
C LEU A 160 -2.32 34.47 -30.58
N GLY A 161 -2.33 33.30 -31.22
CA GLY A 161 -1.56 33.02 -32.45
C GLY A 161 -2.11 33.69 -33.71
N GLN A 162 -3.27 34.35 -33.66
CA GLN A 162 -3.84 35.10 -34.79
C GLN A 162 -3.21 36.48 -35.00
N SER A 163 -2.25 36.87 -34.15
CA SER A 163 -1.63 38.20 -34.24
C SER A 163 -0.78 38.34 -35.52
N PRO A 164 -0.97 39.41 -36.32
CA PRO A 164 -0.33 39.56 -37.63
C PRO A 164 1.16 39.97 -37.59
N GLN A 165 1.77 40.16 -36.41
CA GLN A 165 3.18 40.57 -36.27
C GLN A 165 3.99 39.47 -35.57
N GLN A 166 4.74 38.66 -36.33
CA GLN A 166 5.90 37.94 -35.80
C GLN A 166 6.98 38.99 -35.50
N VAL A 167 7.15 39.33 -34.23
CA VAL A 167 8.21 40.23 -33.79
C VAL A 167 9.51 39.44 -33.75
N GLU A 168 10.48 39.80 -34.59
CA GLU A 168 11.85 39.31 -34.45
C GLU A 168 12.42 39.85 -33.14
N ILE A 169 12.76 38.96 -32.22
CA ILE A 169 13.33 39.30 -30.92
C ILE A 169 14.82 39.60 -31.12
N SER A 170 15.29 40.76 -30.65
CA SER A 170 16.69 41.15 -30.81
C SER A 170 17.63 40.22 -30.02
N GLU A 171 18.87 40.03 -30.50
CA GLU A 171 19.88 39.24 -29.78
C GLU A 171 20.24 39.83 -28.41
N GLU A 172 19.98 41.12 -28.18
CA GLU A 172 20.20 41.79 -26.90
C GLU A 172 19.11 41.44 -25.89
N ASP A 173 17.84 41.38 -26.32
CA ASP A 173 16.71 40.97 -25.48
C ASP A 173 16.81 39.48 -25.10
N LEU A 174 17.28 38.63 -26.02
CA LEU A 174 17.52 37.19 -25.76
C LEU A 174 18.58 36.93 -24.68
N LYS A 175 19.56 37.83 -24.50
CA LYS A 175 20.56 37.71 -23.42
C LYS A 175 19.96 37.90 -22.03
N CYS A 176 18.79 38.54 -21.94
CA CYS A 176 18.04 38.76 -20.71
C CYS A 176 16.95 37.69 -20.45
N CYS A 177 16.86 36.64 -21.27
CA CYS A 177 15.95 35.52 -21.07
C CYS A 177 16.60 34.36 -20.29
N GLY A 178 15.78 33.53 -19.64
CA GLY A 178 16.21 32.33 -18.93
C GLY A 178 16.58 32.57 -17.46
N ALA A 179 17.64 31.92 -16.98
CA ALA A 179 18.02 31.95 -15.57
C ALA A 179 18.53 33.31 -15.09
N TYR A 180 19.19 34.08 -15.95
CA TYR A 180 19.81 35.37 -15.62
C TYR A 180 18.93 36.54 -16.04
N ASP A 181 17.63 36.44 -15.75
CA ASP A 181 16.66 37.44 -16.16
C ASP A 181 16.99 38.85 -15.63
N CYS A 182 16.87 39.84 -16.51
CA CYS A 182 17.23 41.23 -16.22
C CYS A 182 16.08 41.96 -15.50
N ILE A 183 15.82 41.59 -14.25
CA ILE A 183 14.73 42.17 -13.43
C ILE A 183 14.81 43.70 -13.33
N THR A 184 16.02 44.27 -13.32
CA THR A 184 16.29 45.70 -13.14
C THR A 184 16.25 46.53 -14.43
N ALA A 185 16.41 45.93 -15.62
CA ALA A 185 16.40 46.67 -16.89
C ALA A 185 14.97 46.95 -17.41
N ALA A 186 13.99 46.17 -16.94
CA ALA A 186 12.58 46.32 -17.30
C ALA A 186 11.93 47.60 -16.76
N ALA A 187 12.61 48.37 -15.90
CA ALA A 187 12.12 49.64 -15.41
C ALA A 187 12.37 50.82 -16.36
N ASN A 188 13.37 50.75 -17.26
CA ASN A 188 13.81 51.95 -18.01
C ASN A 188 13.94 51.82 -19.54
N ASN A 189 13.89 50.64 -20.17
CA ASN A 189 13.91 50.53 -21.65
C ASN A 189 12.97 49.43 -22.15
N THR A 190 11.74 49.81 -22.47
CA THR A 190 10.68 48.91 -22.97
C THR A 190 10.67 48.83 -24.49
N THR A 191 11.37 47.85 -25.06
CA THR A 191 11.11 47.37 -26.44
C THR A 191 10.83 45.87 -26.55
N ALA A 192 10.98 45.07 -25.48
CA ALA A 192 10.88 43.60 -25.55
C ALA A 192 9.51 42.97 -25.18
N PHE A 193 8.54 43.72 -24.64
CA PHE A 193 7.22 43.17 -24.23
C PHE A 193 6.06 43.90 -24.89
N LYS A 194 5.81 43.64 -26.18
CA LYS A 194 4.59 44.14 -26.84
C LYS A 194 3.40 43.29 -26.37
N LYS A 195 2.51 43.86 -25.55
CA LYS A 195 1.26 43.19 -25.12
C LYS A 195 0.46 42.75 -26.36
N PRO A 196 -0.16 41.56 -26.34
CA PRO A 196 -1.04 41.12 -27.42
C PRO A 196 -2.21 42.08 -27.60
N GLU A 197 -2.76 42.11 -28.82
CA GLU A 197 -3.88 42.99 -29.16
C GLU A 197 -5.06 42.75 -28.21
N MET A 198 -5.63 43.83 -27.65
CA MET A 198 -6.68 43.75 -26.64
C MET A 198 -7.94 43.03 -27.16
N THR A 199 -8.20 43.09 -28.47
CA THR A 199 -9.28 42.35 -29.13
C THR A 199 -9.12 40.84 -28.94
N LEU A 200 -7.94 40.29 -29.19
CA LEU A 200 -7.64 38.86 -29.01
C LEU A 200 -7.72 38.45 -27.53
N VAL A 201 -7.23 39.30 -26.63
CA VAL A 201 -7.32 39.06 -25.17
C VAL A 201 -8.79 39.01 -24.73
N TYR A 202 -9.62 39.94 -25.18
CA TYR A 202 -11.06 39.95 -24.89
C TYR A 202 -11.81 38.78 -25.53
N THR A 203 -11.44 38.36 -26.74
CA THR A 203 -12.00 37.15 -27.37
C THR A 203 -11.70 35.92 -26.52
N MET A 204 -10.45 35.75 -26.07
CA MET A 204 -10.06 34.63 -25.21
C MET A 204 -10.81 34.67 -23.87
N LEU A 205 -10.85 35.83 -23.20
CA LEU A 205 -11.58 36.01 -21.94
C LEU A 205 -13.10 35.80 -22.10
N GLY A 206 -13.67 36.16 -23.25
CA GLY A 206 -15.05 35.89 -23.61
C GLY A 206 -15.33 34.38 -23.73
N ILE A 207 -14.47 33.64 -24.43
CA ILE A 207 -14.57 32.17 -24.53
C ILE A 207 -14.48 31.52 -23.14
N TYR A 208 -13.52 31.95 -22.32
CA TYR A 208 -13.33 31.43 -20.97
C TYR A 208 -14.51 31.74 -20.04
N THR A 209 -15.05 32.96 -20.10
CA THR A 209 -16.23 33.35 -19.33
C THR A 209 -17.46 32.55 -19.78
N GLY A 210 -17.67 32.39 -21.09
CA GLY A 210 -18.75 31.58 -21.64
C GLY A 210 -18.65 30.11 -21.22
N SER A 211 -17.45 29.53 -21.21
CA SER A 211 -17.20 28.17 -20.72
C SER A 211 -17.53 28.04 -19.22
N GLY A 212 -17.15 29.03 -18.41
CA GLY A 212 -17.51 29.08 -16.98
C GLY A 212 -19.01 29.17 -16.73
N VAL A 213 -19.73 30.02 -17.48
CA VAL A 213 -21.19 30.13 -17.40
C VAL A 213 -21.87 28.82 -17.80
N LEU A 214 -21.39 28.18 -18.89
CA LEU A 214 -21.90 26.88 -19.32
C LEU A 214 -21.67 25.80 -18.24
N ALA A 215 -20.54 25.82 -17.54
CA ALA A 215 -20.28 24.93 -16.42
C ALA A 215 -21.30 25.10 -15.29
N VAL A 216 -21.62 26.34 -14.90
CA VAL A 216 -22.64 26.64 -13.88
C VAL A 216 -24.01 26.15 -14.33
N LEU A 217 -24.40 26.46 -15.57
CA LEU A 217 -25.68 26.03 -16.14
C LEU A 217 -25.80 24.50 -16.14
N LEU A 218 -24.73 23.79 -16.52
CA LEU A 218 -24.69 22.33 -16.52
C LEU A 218 -24.94 21.75 -15.11
N ILE A 219 -24.30 22.32 -14.08
CA ILE A 219 -24.48 21.88 -12.69
C ILE A 219 -25.90 22.23 -12.17
N VAL A 220 -26.36 23.46 -12.39
CA VAL A 220 -27.66 23.92 -11.87
C VAL A 220 -28.81 23.13 -12.49
N THR A 221 -28.75 22.84 -13.79
CA THR A 221 -29.82 22.17 -14.53
C THR A 221 -29.79 20.64 -14.40
N PHE A 222 -28.62 20.00 -14.58
CA PHE A 222 -28.54 18.55 -14.72
C PHE A 222 -28.09 17.81 -13.47
N LEU A 223 -27.48 18.48 -12.48
CA LEU A 223 -27.06 17.83 -11.25
C LEU A 223 -28.25 17.66 -10.31
N ASP A 224 -28.53 16.41 -9.93
CA ASP A 224 -29.56 16.13 -8.93
C ASP A 224 -29.14 16.65 -7.54
N GLN A 225 -30.10 17.17 -6.78
CA GLN A 225 -29.90 17.46 -5.36
C GLN A 225 -29.98 16.16 -4.56
N ILE A 226 -28.99 15.91 -3.71
CA ILE A 226 -28.98 14.76 -2.79
C ILE A 226 -30.10 14.98 -1.76
N LYS A 227 -30.97 13.98 -1.56
CA LYS A 227 -32.11 14.06 -0.64
C LYS A 227 -31.64 14.14 0.81
N ALA A 228 -32.34 14.92 1.64
CA ALA A 228 -32.01 15.11 3.07
C ALA A 228 -31.85 13.77 3.83
N ASN A 229 -32.69 12.78 3.54
CA ASN A 229 -32.64 11.46 4.21
C ASN A 229 -31.37 10.64 3.86
N GLU A 230 -30.81 10.79 2.65
CA GLU A 230 -29.54 10.13 2.27
C GLU A 230 -28.33 10.83 2.92
N VAL A 231 -28.46 12.13 3.25
CA VAL A 231 -27.48 12.88 4.00
C VAL A 231 -27.56 12.58 5.50
N GLU A 232 -28.76 12.34 6.04
CA GLU A 232 -28.96 11.96 7.45
C GLU A 232 -28.45 10.56 7.78
N SER A 233 -28.66 9.57 6.91
CA SER A 233 -28.14 8.21 7.15
C SER A 233 -26.61 8.16 7.16
N GLU A 234 -25.94 8.97 6.32
CA GLU A 234 -24.49 9.14 6.35
C GLU A 234 -24.00 10.04 7.48
N LYS A 235 -24.75 11.08 7.89
CA LYS A 235 -24.47 11.90 9.09
C LYS A 235 -24.64 11.12 10.40
N GLU A 236 -25.43 10.05 10.42
CA GLU A 236 -25.46 9.11 11.55
C GLU A 236 -24.24 8.17 11.54
N THR A 237 -23.68 7.87 10.37
CA THR A 237 -22.45 7.05 10.24
C THR A 237 -21.17 7.88 10.47
N MET A 238 -21.18 9.16 10.12
CA MET A 238 -20.11 10.14 10.37
C MET A 238 -20.45 10.93 11.64
N LYS A 239 -19.82 10.58 12.77
CA LYS A 239 -20.00 11.30 14.05
C LYS A 239 -20.07 12.81 13.85
N LYS A 240 -21.16 13.41 14.35
CA LYS A 240 -21.48 14.84 14.38
C LYS A 240 -20.31 15.67 14.96
N GLU A 241 -19.32 16.00 14.15
CA GLU A 241 -18.25 16.94 14.49
C GLU A 241 -18.66 18.34 14.00
N SER A 242 -18.61 19.34 14.89
CA SER A 242 -18.96 20.72 14.52
C SER A 242 -17.92 21.30 13.54
N PRO A 243 -18.29 22.26 12.67
CA PRO A 243 -17.36 22.95 11.78
C PRO A 243 -16.10 23.48 12.48
N LEU A 244 -16.29 24.03 13.70
CA LEU A 244 -15.21 24.52 14.54
C LEU A 244 -14.28 23.40 15.03
N SER A 245 -14.80 22.19 15.23
CA SER A 245 -14.00 21.04 15.63
C SER A 245 -13.15 20.48 14.48
N LEU A 246 -13.57 20.63 13.22
CA LEU A 246 -12.80 20.26 12.03
C LEU A 246 -11.60 21.20 11.82
N VAL A 247 -11.80 22.51 12.00
CA VAL A 247 -10.72 23.51 12.05
C VAL A 247 -9.71 23.13 13.14
N LEU A 248 -10.21 22.85 14.34
CA LEU A 248 -9.37 22.50 15.47
C LEU A 248 -8.65 21.15 15.27
N ALA A 249 -9.27 20.21 14.55
CA ALA A 249 -8.66 18.95 14.14
C ALA A 249 -7.52 19.16 13.14
N THR A 250 -7.69 20.08 12.18
CA THR A 250 -6.65 20.46 11.20
C THR A 250 -5.40 20.99 11.90
N PHE A 251 -5.54 21.86 12.90
CA PHE A 251 -4.41 22.32 13.72
C PHE A 251 -3.87 21.26 14.68
N ARG A 252 -4.72 20.39 15.23
CA ARG A 252 -4.24 19.28 16.07
C ARG A 252 -3.38 18.28 15.28
N LEU A 253 -3.65 18.08 13.99
CA LEU A 253 -2.84 17.24 13.11
C LEU A 253 -1.42 17.80 12.92
N LEU A 254 -1.18 19.10 13.08
CA LEU A 254 0.17 19.68 13.07
C LEU A 254 1.03 19.22 14.26
N LYS A 255 0.44 18.66 15.31
CA LYS A 255 1.20 18.01 16.41
C LYS A 255 1.66 16.59 16.04
N ASP A 256 1.10 16.01 14.97
CA ASP A 256 1.49 14.70 14.47
C ASP A 256 2.77 14.84 13.65
N LYS A 257 3.83 14.15 14.08
CA LYS A 257 5.14 14.18 13.40
C LYS A 257 5.04 13.78 11.93
N ARG A 258 4.09 12.91 11.58
CA ARG A 258 3.85 12.51 10.18
C ARG A 258 3.43 13.67 9.32
N GLN A 259 2.50 14.48 9.83
CA GLN A 259 2.03 15.66 9.11
C GLN A 259 3.19 16.63 8.93
N CYS A 260 4.00 16.85 9.98
CA CYS A 260 5.20 17.70 9.86
C CYS A 260 6.18 17.24 8.79
N PHE A 261 6.39 15.93 8.60
CA PHE A 261 7.25 15.41 7.54
C PHE A 261 6.67 15.51 6.13
N LEU A 262 5.33 15.60 6.01
CA LEU A 262 4.66 15.76 4.73
C LEU A 262 4.56 17.22 4.29
N ILE A 263 4.59 18.18 5.22
CA ILE A 263 4.48 19.62 4.92
C ILE A 263 5.49 20.07 3.85
N PRO A 264 6.80 19.75 3.95
CA PRO A 264 7.75 20.18 2.93
C PRO A 264 7.45 19.57 1.56
N LEU A 265 6.92 18.35 1.53
CA LEU A 265 6.64 17.61 0.31
C LEU A 265 5.34 18.09 -0.38
N THR A 266 4.33 18.48 0.39
CA THR A 266 3.13 19.15 -0.15
C THR A 266 3.41 20.57 -0.59
N MET A 267 4.21 21.30 0.18
CA MET A 267 4.63 22.65 -0.17
C MET A 267 5.50 22.66 -1.43
N TRP A 268 6.37 21.68 -1.60
CA TRP A 268 7.15 21.48 -2.83
C TRP A 268 6.24 21.34 -4.07
N SER A 269 5.17 20.54 -3.99
CA SER A 269 4.27 20.34 -5.13
C SER A 269 3.57 21.62 -5.59
N GLY A 270 3.14 22.48 -4.65
CA GLY A 270 2.58 23.79 -5.03
C GLY A 270 3.64 24.75 -5.57
N PHE A 271 4.84 24.71 -4.98
CA PHE A 271 5.96 25.55 -5.38
C PHE A 271 6.44 25.24 -6.81
N GLU A 272 6.62 23.96 -7.16
CA GLU A 272 7.10 23.57 -8.50
C GLU A 272 6.09 23.94 -9.60
N GLN A 273 4.78 23.81 -9.33
CA GLN A 273 3.72 24.21 -10.25
C GLN A 273 3.67 25.74 -10.39
N GLY A 274 3.86 26.47 -9.29
CA GLY A 274 3.97 27.92 -9.30
C GLY A 274 5.16 28.43 -10.12
N PHE A 275 6.33 27.78 -9.98
CA PHE A 275 7.51 28.07 -10.79
C PHE A 275 7.24 27.87 -12.29
N LEU A 276 6.64 26.72 -12.66
CA LEU A 276 6.36 26.43 -14.05
C LEU A 276 5.34 27.41 -14.65
N ALA A 277 4.21 27.64 -13.96
CA ALA A 277 3.14 28.52 -14.44
C ALA A 277 3.49 30.02 -14.38
N GLY A 278 4.41 30.41 -13.49
CA GLY A 278 4.80 31.81 -13.26
C GLY A 278 6.09 32.19 -13.97
N ASP A 279 7.21 31.64 -13.50
CA ASP A 279 8.55 32.05 -13.91
C ASP A 279 8.99 31.40 -15.23
N TYR A 280 8.69 30.10 -15.45
CA TYR A 280 9.10 29.42 -16.68
C TYR A 280 8.37 29.95 -17.92
N THR A 281 7.03 30.09 -17.82
CA THR A 281 6.21 30.66 -18.90
C THR A 281 6.65 32.08 -19.26
N LYS A 282 6.97 32.92 -18.26
CA LYS A 282 7.40 34.30 -18.47
C LYS A 282 8.85 34.41 -18.98
N SER A 283 9.81 33.90 -18.20
CA SER A 283 11.24 34.17 -18.40
C SER A 283 11.93 33.26 -19.42
N TYR A 284 11.37 32.09 -19.72
CA TYR A 284 11.90 31.20 -20.77
C TYR A 284 11.05 31.25 -22.04
N VAL A 285 9.73 30.98 -21.93
CA VAL A 285 8.87 30.81 -23.11
C VAL A 285 8.48 32.15 -23.72
N THR A 286 7.78 33.02 -22.98
CA THR A 286 7.31 34.31 -23.49
C THR A 286 8.48 35.19 -23.94
N CYS A 287 9.58 35.21 -23.19
CA CYS A 287 10.78 35.98 -23.51
C CYS A 287 11.44 35.56 -24.84
N SER A 288 11.39 34.27 -25.21
CA SER A 288 12.14 33.74 -26.36
C SER A 288 11.28 33.37 -27.56
N LEU A 289 10.04 32.91 -27.35
CA LEU A 289 9.13 32.46 -28.41
C LEU A 289 7.88 33.35 -28.51
N GLY A 290 7.59 34.15 -27.48
CA GLY A 290 6.37 34.95 -27.40
C GLY A 290 5.22 34.24 -26.67
N ILE A 291 4.23 35.05 -26.28
CA ILE A 291 3.12 34.62 -25.40
C ILE A 291 2.21 33.54 -26.01
N HIS A 292 2.11 33.50 -27.35
CA HIS A 292 1.25 32.55 -28.06
C HIS A 292 1.75 31.09 -27.97
N PHE A 293 3.03 30.87 -27.64
CA PHE A 293 3.58 29.53 -27.42
C PHE A 293 3.39 29.01 -25.99
N VAL A 294 3.01 29.86 -25.03
CA VAL A 294 2.83 29.46 -23.62
C VAL A 294 1.86 28.30 -23.50
N GLY A 295 0.70 28.36 -24.19
CA GLY A 295 -0.28 27.29 -24.08
C GLY A 295 0.21 25.99 -24.73
N TYR A 296 0.83 26.01 -25.91
CA TYR A 296 1.39 24.79 -26.52
C TYR A 296 2.39 24.08 -25.60
N VAL A 297 3.23 24.87 -24.94
CA VAL A 297 4.22 24.35 -23.99
C VAL A 297 3.53 23.75 -22.75
N MET A 298 2.50 24.40 -22.22
CA MET A 298 1.73 23.90 -21.07
C MET A 298 0.83 22.71 -21.41
N ILE A 299 0.47 22.48 -22.68
CA ILE A 299 -0.19 21.24 -23.13
C ILE A 299 0.74 20.04 -22.91
N CYS A 300 2.05 20.16 -23.19
CA CYS A 300 3.01 19.08 -22.94
C CYS A 300 3.07 18.71 -21.45
N PHE A 301 3.06 19.71 -20.56
CA PHE A 301 2.94 19.48 -19.12
C PHE A 301 1.64 18.75 -18.75
N ALA A 302 0.48 19.25 -19.21
CA ALA A 302 -0.82 18.67 -18.88
C ALA A 302 -0.97 17.23 -19.41
N ALA A 303 -0.54 16.97 -20.64
CA ALA A 303 -0.65 15.65 -21.28
C ALA A 303 0.24 14.60 -20.59
N THR A 304 1.51 14.94 -20.33
CA THR A 304 2.43 14.04 -19.64
C THR A 304 2.01 13.81 -18.18
N ASN A 305 1.57 14.85 -17.47
CA ASN A 305 1.08 14.72 -16.10
C ASN A 305 -0.11 13.75 -16.02
N SER A 306 -1.09 13.88 -16.93
CA SER A 306 -2.27 13.00 -16.95
C SER A 306 -1.91 11.54 -17.26
N LEU A 307 -1.09 11.32 -18.30
CA LEU A 307 -0.65 9.97 -18.69
C LEU A 307 0.18 9.30 -17.58
N CYS A 308 1.13 10.04 -17.01
CA CYS A 308 2.02 9.55 -15.95
C CYS A 308 1.26 9.32 -14.63
N SER A 309 0.26 10.13 -14.32
CA SER A 309 -0.58 9.95 -13.13
C SER A 309 -1.29 8.59 -13.12
N MET A 310 -1.73 8.11 -14.29
CA MET A 310 -2.31 6.76 -14.43
C MET A 310 -1.25 5.65 -14.33
N LEU A 311 -0.10 5.84 -15.00
CA LEU A 311 0.99 4.86 -15.03
C LEU A 311 1.66 4.67 -13.67
N PHE A 312 2.08 5.76 -13.01
CA PHE A 312 2.76 5.70 -11.72
C PHE A 312 1.85 5.25 -10.58
N GLY A 313 0.54 5.46 -10.70
CA GLY A 313 -0.45 4.81 -9.82
C GLY A 313 -0.29 3.29 -9.80
N LYS A 314 -0.11 2.65 -10.96
CA LYS A 314 0.10 1.19 -11.08
C LYS A 314 1.53 0.78 -10.76
N ILE A 315 2.53 1.50 -11.26
CA ILE A 315 3.97 1.19 -11.06
C ILE A 315 4.34 1.24 -9.57
N SER A 316 3.73 2.16 -8.80
CA SER A 316 3.95 2.27 -7.35
C SER A 316 3.70 0.97 -6.57
N GLN A 317 2.89 0.06 -7.11
CA GLN A 317 2.58 -1.23 -6.52
C GLN A 317 3.73 -2.25 -6.67
N PHE A 318 4.58 -2.08 -7.69
CA PHE A 318 5.71 -2.97 -7.99
C PHE A 318 7.04 -2.43 -7.46
N THR A 319 7.29 -1.13 -7.64
CA THR A 319 8.58 -0.49 -7.26
C THR A 319 8.56 0.10 -5.85
N GLY A 320 7.38 0.31 -5.27
CA GLY A 320 7.19 1.08 -4.05
C GLY A 320 7.33 2.59 -4.27
N ARG A 321 6.81 3.37 -3.31
CA ARG A 321 6.70 4.85 -3.41
C ARG A 321 8.03 5.57 -3.29
N LYS A 322 9.00 5.00 -2.55
CA LYS A 322 10.32 5.61 -2.35
C LYS A 322 11.08 5.74 -3.65
N VAL A 323 11.08 4.68 -4.47
CA VAL A 323 11.73 4.67 -5.79
C VAL A 323 11.11 5.72 -6.70
N LEU A 324 9.78 5.87 -6.69
CA LEU A 324 9.10 6.90 -7.47
C LEU A 324 9.46 8.31 -7.01
N PHE A 325 9.42 8.59 -5.70
CA PHE A 325 9.83 9.91 -5.19
C PHE A 325 11.30 10.23 -5.49
N SER A 326 12.21 9.25 -5.38
CA SER A 326 13.60 9.41 -5.80
C SER A 326 13.71 9.70 -7.30
N PHE A 327 12.93 9.01 -8.13
CA PHE A 327 12.90 9.24 -9.57
C PHE A 327 12.38 10.64 -9.92
N GLY A 328 11.27 11.08 -9.31
CA GLY A 328 10.75 12.45 -9.47
C GLY A 328 11.74 13.52 -9.01
N THR A 329 12.46 13.27 -7.90
CA THR A 329 13.53 14.17 -7.42
C THR A 329 14.66 14.29 -8.43
N LEU A 330 15.11 13.16 -9.00
CA LEU A 330 16.17 13.14 -10.00
C LEU A 330 15.76 13.87 -11.28
N ILE A 331 14.53 13.68 -11.75
CA ILE A 331 14.01 14.39 -12.94
C ILE A 331 14.00 15.91 -12.68
N ASN A 332 13.40 16.36 -11.58
CA ASN A 332 13.33 17.79 -11.25
C ASN A 332 14.72 18.37 -11.05
N LEU A 333 15.61 17.71 -10.32
CA LEU A 333 16.99 18.17 -10.11
C LEU A 333 17.76 18.29 -11.44
N SER A 334 17.58 17.31 -12.33
CA SER A 334 18.20 17.35 -13.66
C SER A 334 17.65 18.50 -14.50
N CYS A 335 16.33 18.73 -14.46
CA CYS A 335 15.70 19.86 -15.16
C CYS A 335 16.18 21.20 -14.62
N ILE A 336 16.29 21.35 -13.29
CA ILE A 336 16.79 22.58 -12.65
C ILE A 336 18.23 22.87 -13.06
N ILE A 337 19.11 21.87 -12.99
CA ILE A 337 20.52 22.02 -13.42
C ILE A 337 20.57 22.41 -14.90
N ALA A 338 19.79 21.74 -15.74
CA ALA A 338 19.76 22.04 -17.16
C ALA A 338 19.19 23.45 -17.44
N LEU A 339 18.15 23.90 -16.74
CA LEU A 339 17.61 25.26 -16.87
C LEU A 339 18.61 26.34 -16.41
N LEU A 340 19.44 26.05 -15.39
CA LEU A 340 20.51 26.96 -14.95
C LEU A 340 21.61 27.11 -16.01
N LEU A 341 21.91 26.05 -16.75
CA LEU A 341 22.97 26.03 -17.76
C LEU A 341 22.47 26.46 -19.14
N TRP A 342 21.18 26.29 -19.41
CA TRP A 342 20.58 26.53 -20.71
C TRP A 342 20.22 28.01 -20.90
N LYS A 343 20.73 28.59 -21.99
CA LYS A 343 20.28 29.89 -22.48
C LYS A 343 19.21 29.67 -23.55
N PRO A 344 17.97 30.12 -23.34
CA PRO A 344 16.89 29.85 -24.28
C PRO A 344 17.13 30.59 -25.59
N HIS A 345 16.98 29.88 -26.71
CA HIS A 345 17.16 30.44 -28.04
C HIS A 345 16.14 29.80 -29.01
N PRO A 346 15.48 30.57 -29.91
CA PRO A 346 14.44 30.06 -30.80
C PRO A 346 14.87 28.87 -31.68
N SER A 347 16.15 28.81 -32.05
CA SER A 347 16.72 27.68 -32.83
C SER A 347 16.61 26.32 -32.11
N GLN A 348 16.51 26.33 -30.78
CA GLN A 348 16.38 25.13 -29.95
C GLN A 348 14.91 24.86 -29.59
N PHE A 349 14.03 24.97 -30.59
CA PHE A 349 12.57 24.94 -30.41
C PHE A 349 12.06 23.75 -29.60
N ALA A 350 12.60 22.54 -29.81
CA ALA A 350 12.17 21.33 -29.11
C ALA A 350 12.38 21.40 -27.58
N VAL A 351 13.41 22.10 -27.12
CA VAL A 351 13.82 22.13 -25.70
C VAL A 351 12.74 22.77 -24.83
N PHE A 352 12.03 23.77 -25.35
CA PHE A 352 10.93 24.46 -24.66
C PHE A 352 9.77 23.51 -24.28
N PHE A 353 9.59 22.40 -25.00
CA PHE A 353 8.54 21.41 -24.77
C PHE A 353 9.02 20.22 -23.93
N ILE A 354 10.31 19.89 -23.99
CA ILE A 354 10.90 18.78 -23.23
C ILE A 354 10.88 19.08 -21.73
N PHE A 355 11.24 20.31 -21.32
CA PHE A 355 11.25 20.64 -19.89
C PHE A 355 9.88 20.47 -19.24
N PRO A 356 8.78 21.01 -19.79
CA PRO A 356 7.47 20.87 -19.16
C PRO A 356 6.90 19.45 -19.27
N ALA A 357 7.29 18.68 -20.29
CA ALA A 357 6.98 17.25 -20.35
C ALA A 357 7.65 16.45 -19.21
N LEU A 358 8.94 16.70 -18.94
CA LEU A 358 9.65 16.08 -17.82
C LEU A 358 9.12 16.58 -16.47
N TRP A 359 8.82 17.88 -16.37
CA TRP A 359 8.22 18.48 -15.18
C TRP A 359 6.83 17.91 -14.90
N GLY A 360 6.02 17.66 -15.94
CA GLY A 360 4.71 17.02 -15.83
C GLY A 360 4.81 15.57 -15.36
N MET A 361 5.82 14.84 -15.82
CA MET A 361 6.10 13.48 -15.32
C MET A 361 6.49 13.50 -13.83
N ALA A 362 7.29 14.46 -13.38
CA ALA A 362 7.65 14.61 -11.97
C ALA A 362 6.45 15.05 -11.11
N ASP A 363 5.69 16.06 -11.54
CA ASP A 363 4.47 16.53 -10.86
C ASP A 363 3.45 15.40 -10.68
N ALA A 364 3.31 14.51 -11.69
CA ALA A 364 2.46 13.34 -11.57
C ALA A 364 2.84 12.45 -10.38
N ILE A 365 4.13 12.30 -10.08
CA ILE A 365 4.63 11.55 -8.92
C ILE A 365 4.30 12.32 -7.64
N TRP A 366 4.64 13.61 -7.59
CA TRP A 366 4.43 14.46 -6.43
C TRP A 366 2.96 14.56 -6.06
N GLN A 367 2.05 14.74 -7.02
CA GLN A 367 0.62 14.79 -6.74
C GLN A 367 0.02 13.44 -6.40
N THR A 368 0.19 12.42 -7.25
CA THR A 368 -0.53 11.15 -7.07
C THR A 368 -0.05 10.40 -5.82
N GLN A 369 1.26 10.36 -5.59
CA GLN A 369 1.83 9.58 -4.49
C GLN A 369 1.61 10.27 -3.14
N THR A 370 1.64 11.61 -3.11
CA THR A 370 1.39 12.40 -1.89
C THR A 370 -0.07 12.34 -1.49
N ASN A 371 -1.00 12.56 -2.42
CA ASN A 371 -2.44 12.41 -2.15
C ASN A 371 -2.76 11.00 -1.64
N ALA A 372 -2.18 9.97 -2.26
CA ALA A 372 -2.32 8.61 -1.79
C ALA A 372 -1.67 8.38 -0.41
N LEU A 373 -0.61 9.13 -0.05
CA LEU A 373 0.09 9.01 1.23
C LEU A 373 -0.76 9.66 2.35
N TYR A 374 -1.35 10.83 2.10
CA TYR A 374 -2.33 11.46 3.00
C TYR A 374 -3.52 10.54 3.28
N GLY A 375 -4.08 9.91 2.24
CA GLY A 375 -5.21 8.99 2.37
C GLY A 375 -4.92 7.72 3.19
N VAL A 376 -3.67 7.24 3.19
CA VAL A 376 -3.24 6.05 3.95
C VAL A 376 -2.81 6.41 5.37
N LEU A 377 -2.07 7.51 5.55
CA LEU A 377 -1.50 7.89 6.86
C LEU A 377 -2.56 8.43 7.83
N PHE A 378 -3.62 9.08 7.32
CA PHE A 378 -4.64 9.74 8.13
C PHE A 378 -6.05 9.20 7.88
N GLU A 379 -6.21 7.87 7.89
CA GLU A 379 -7.49 7.21 7.60
C GLU A 379 -8.65 7.63 8.53
N LYS A 380 -8.34 7.98 9.78
CA LYS A 380 -9.34 8.39 10.79
C LYS A 380 -9.83 9.83 10.63
N ASN A 381 -8.99 10.73 10.09
CA ASN A 381 -9.25 12.17 9.97
C ASN A 381 -9.00 12.65 8.52
N LYS A 382 -9.57 11.96 7.53
CA LYS A 382 -9.26 12.21 6.10
C LYS A 382 -9.54 13.66 5.71
N GLU A 383 -10.67 14.22 6.13
CA GLU A 383 -11.05 15.60 5.79
C GLU A 383 -10.03 16.64 6.31
N ALA A 384 -9.65 16.55 7.58
CA ALA A 384 -8.65 17.44 8.18
C ALA A 384 -7.23 17.22 7.61
N ALA A 385 -6.92 16.01 7.16
CA ALA A 385 -5.66 15.69 6.50
C ALA A 385 -5.59 16.25 5.07
N PHE A 386 -6.66 16.12 4.29
CA PHE A 386 -6.74 16.72 2.94
C PHE A 386 -6.88 18.25 3.00
N ALA A 387 -7.50 18.81 4.05
CA ALA A 387 -7.46 20.26 4.31
C ALA A 387 -6.02 20.73 4.58
N ASN A 388 -5.25 19.98 5.38
CA ASN A 388 -3.82 20.23 5.57
C ASN A 388 -3.04 20.12 4.25
N TYR A 389 -3.28 19.09 3.44
CA TYR A 389 -2.65 18.96 2.10
C TYR A 389 -2.85 20.23 1.27
N ARG A 390 -4.10 20.69 1.12
CA ARG A 390 -4.44 21.88 0.33
C ARG A 390 -3.86 23.17 0.92
N LEU A 391 -3.83 23.29 2.24
CA LEU A 391 -3.23 24.44 2.92
C LEU A 391 -1.74 24.57 2.58
N TRP A 392 -0.98 23.49 2.75
CA TRP A 392 0.48 23.51 2.55
C TRP A 392 0.87 23.56 1.07
N GLU A 393 0.09 22.93 0.19
CA GLU A 393 0.23 23.07 -1.26
C GLU A 393 -0.02 24.53 -1.70
N SER A 394 -1.09 25.16 -1.20
CA SER A 394 -1.37 26.57 -1.50
C SER A 394 -0.30 27.51 -0.95
N LEU A 395 0.29 27.21 0.21
CA LEU A 395 1.43 27.96 0.72
C LEU A 395 2.63 27.87 -0.23
N GLY A 396 2.86 26.71 -0.84
CA GLY A 396 3.86 26.54 -1.90
C GLY A 396 3.64 27.50 -3.08
N PHE A 397 2.40 27.61 -3.56
CA PHE A 397 2.04 28.57 -4.61
C PHE A 397 2.23 30.03 -4.18
N VAL A 398 1.80 30.40 -2.97
CA VAL A 398 1.98 31.76 -2.42
C VAL A 398 3.46 32.12 -2.37
N ILE A 399 4.30 31.19 -1.91
CA ILE A 399 5.75 31.39 -1.88
C ILE A 399 6.27 31.58 -3.31
N ALA A 400 5.96 30.65 -4.22
CA ALA A 400 6.43 30.72 -5.62
C ALA A 400 6.05 32.03 -6.34
N PHE A 401 4.79 32.46 -6.24
CA PHE A 401 4.35 33.70 -6.87
C PHE A 401 4.79 34.95 -6.09
N GLY A 402 4.90 34.86 -4.76
CA GLY A 402 5.17 35.99 -3.88
C GLY A 402 6.58 36.58 -4.02
N TYR A 403 7.60 35.74 -4.21
CA TYR A 403 8.97 36.24 -4.51
C TYR A 403 9.25 36.36 -6.01
N SER A 404 8.31 35.99 -6.90
CA SER A 404 8.51 35.95 -8.35
C SER A 404 8.97 37.31 -8.92
N THR A 405 8.54 38.42 -8.34
CA THR A 405 8.89 39.78 -8.78
C THR A 405 10.16 40.35 -8.13
N PHE A 406 10.66 39.74 -7.05
CA PHE A 406 11.73 40.31 -6.23
C PHE A 406 13.08 39.62 -6.40
N LEU A 407 13.11 38.37 -6.88
CA LEU A 407 14.33 37.56 -7.01
C LEU A 407 14.57 37.14 -8.46
N GLN A 408 15.84 37.15 -8.89
CA GLN A 408 16.24 36.62 -10.20
C GLN A 408 16.02 35.11 -10.29
N VAL A 409 15.70 34.62 -11.49
CA VAL A 409 15.35 33.23 -11.73
C VAL A 409 16.47 32.27 -11.35
N TYR A 410 17.74 32.65 -11.47
CA TYR A 410 18.85 31.81 -11.01
C TYR A 410 18.83 31.63 -9.49
N ILE A 411 18.53 32.69 -8.71
CA ILE A 411 18.45 32.62 -7.23
C ILE A 411 17.30 31.69 -6.84
N LYS A 412 16.18 31.78 -7.56
CA LYS A 412 15.03 30.88 -7.40
C LYS A 412 15.45 29.44 -7.68
N LEU A 413 16.03 29.18 -8.86
CA LEU A 413 16.52 27.87 -9.29
C LEU A 413 17.59 27.27 -8.36
N TRP A 414 18.38 28.07 -7.63
CA TRP A 414 19.34 27.59 -6.62
C TRP A 414 18.71 27.33 -5.24
N SER A 415 17.65 28.05 -4.88
CA SER A 415 16.89 27.79 -3.64
C SER A 415 15.98 26.56 -3.77
N VAL A 416 15.64 26.18 -5.00
CA VAL A 416 14.85 24.98 -5.35
C VAL A 416 15.55 23.64 -4.94
N PRO A 417 16.84 23.37 -5.27
CA PRO A 417 17.56 22.17 -4.84
C PRO A 417 17.72 22.01 -3.33
N ALA A 418 17.83 23.11 -2.56
CA ALA A 418 18.04 23.01 -1.12
C ALA A 418 16.84 22.33 -0.41
N ALA A 419 15.61 22.55 -0.91
CA ALA A 419 14.42 21.85 -0.45
C ALA A 419 14.40 20.36 -0.88
N CYS A 420 14.84 20.05 -2.11
CA CYS A 420 14.93 18.68 -2.63
C CYS A 420 16.05 17.84 -1.98
N ILE A 421 17.25 18.40 -1.78
CA ILE A 421 18.47 17.73 -1.29
C ILE A 421 18.38 17.43 0.21
N VAL A 422 17.76 18.32 1.00
CA VAL A 422 17.44 18.04 2.40
C VAL A 422 16.59 16.77 2.51
N TYR A 423 15.79 16.42 1.49
CA TYR A 423 14.99 15.19 1.50
C TYR A 423 15.66 14.00 0.80
N GLY A 424 16.42 14.16 -0.27
CA GLY A 424 17.27 13.07 -0.78
C GLY A 424 18.22 12.53 0.30
N GLY A 425 18.78 13.44 1.11
CA GLY A 425 19.65 13.13 2.26
C GLY A 425 18.92 12.69 3.53
N ASN A 426 17.80 13.33 3.92
CA ASN A 426 17.06 12.95 5.14
C ASN A 426 16.00 11.86 4.94
N TYR A 427 15.67 11.47 3.71
CA TYR A 427 14.88 10.25 3.47
C TYR A 427 15.79 8.99 3.46
N HIS A 428 17.09 9.18 3.22
CA HIS A 428 18.14 8.21 3.54
C HIS A 428 18.56 8.25 5.02
N SER A 429 18.45 9.40 5.68
CA SER A 429 18.80 9.58 7.09
C SER A 429 17.56 9.87 7.95
N LYS A 430 17.05 8.80 8.58
CA LYS A 430 15.96 8.73 9.59
C LYS A 430 14.62 8.19 9.04
N ASN A 431 14.39 6.92 9.36
CA ASN A 431 13.06 6.31 9.45
C ASN A 431 12.13 7.23 10.26
N ALA A 432 11.26 7.98 9.58
CA ALA A 432 10.11 8.62 10.21
C ALA A 432 9.02 7.55 10.42
N PRO A 433 8.73 7.12 11.66
CA PRO A 433 7.64 6.19 11.93
C PRO A 433 6.33 6.96 11.90
N VAL A 434 5.34 6.30 11.32
CA VAL A 434 3.99 6.80 11.17
C VAL A 434 3.24 6.61 12.50
N CYS A 435 3.18 7.64 13.36
CA CYS A 435 2.54 7.60 14.68
C CYS A 435 1.04 7.97 14.67
N GLU A 436 0.13 7.03 14.93
CA GLU A 436 -1.27 7.33 15.25
C GLU A 436 -1.41 8.02 16.63
N CYS A 437 -1.91 9.25 16.66
CA CYS A 437 -2.30 9.94 17.90
C CYS A 437 -3.81 9.82 18.15
N LYS A 438 -4.20 9.18 19.26
CA LYS A 438 -5.53 9.31 19.88
C LYS A 438 -5.58 10.62 20.67
N SER A 439 -6.58 11.47 20.42
CA SER A 439 -6.89 12.68 21.18
C SER A 439 -8.06 12.41 22.14
N SER A 440 -7.91 12.75 23.41
CA SER A 440 -9.01 12.91 24.38
C SER A 440 -8.98 14.32 24.99
N ARG A 441 -10.12 15.03 24.91
CA ARG A 441 -10.54 16.08 25.87
C ARG A 441 -11.09 15.34 27.11
N GLY A 442 -11.05 15.79 28.35
CA GLY A 442 -10.48 16.96 29.01
C GLY A 442 -10.92 16.97 30.49
N ARG A 443 -10.32 17.87 31.26
CA ARG A 443 -10.67 18.37 32.61
C ARG A 443 -10.50 17.46 33.83
N GLY A 444 -9.75 18.00 34.79
CA GLY A 444 -9.61 17.52 36.16
C GLY A 444 -8.36 18.11 36.81
N SER A 445 -8.41 19.41 37.12
CA SER A 445 -7.43 20.10 37.96
C SER A 445 -7.23 19.36 39.28
N LYS A 446 -5.98 19.11 39.68
CA LYS A 446 -5.46 19.30 41.05
C LYS A 446 -3.99 18.91 41.16
N GLY A 447 -3.19 19.81 41.74
CA GLY A 447 -1.98 19.51 42.51
C GLY A 447 -0.69 19.28 41.72
N CYS A 448 0.09 20.35 41.53
CA CYS A 448 1.55 20.22 41.47
C CYS A 448 2.05 19.99 42.90
N THR A 449 2.71 18.87 43.14
CA THR A 449 3.68 18.72 44.22
C THR A 449 4.97 18.19 43.61
N MET A 450 6.03 18.99 43.74
CA MET A 450 7.40 18.55 43.47
C MET A 450 7.80 17.53 44.54
N ALA A 451 8.31 16.38 44.10
CA ALA A 451 8.97 15.42 44.97
C ALA A 451 10.20 14.87 44.24
N GLU A 452 11.33 15.44 44.62
CA GLU A 452 12.65 14.85 44.86
C GLU A 452 13.18 13.76 43.91
N ASP A 453 14.33 14.10 43.32
CA ASP A 453 15.27 13.21 42.65
C ASP A 453 15.72 12.07 43.59
N HIS A 454 15.22 10.86 43.34
CA HIS A 454 15.84 9.63 43.83
C HIS A 454 16.62 8.94 42.71
N ASN A 455 17.93 8.93 42.92
CA ASN A 455 18.95 8.18 42.22
C ASN A 455 18.69 6.65 42.39
N THR A 456 18.14 5.98 41.37
CA THR A 456 18.08 4.50 41.29
C THR A 456 18.74 4.02 40.01
N LYS A 457 19.78 3.19 40.16
CA LYS A 457 20.34 2.32 39.12
C LYS A 457 19.17 1.58 38.43
N ASP A 458 18.92 1.85 37.15
CA ASP A 458 17.90 1.16 36.35
C ASP A 458 18.22 -0.34 36.26
N THR A 459 17.62 -1.15 37.13
CA THR A 459 17.57 -2.61 36.98
C THR A 459 16.63 -2.94 35.83
N LEU A 460 17.19 -3.40 34.71
CA LEU A 460 16.44 -3.88 33.54
C LEU A 460 15.45 -4.97 33.97
N LYS A 461 14.15 -4.72 33.81
CA LYS A 461 13.11 -5.71 34.11
C LYS A 461 13.21 -6.89 33.13
N PRO A 462 13.07 -8.15 33.58
CA PRO A 462 13.08 -9.31 32.69
C PRO A 462 11.92 -9.27 31.68
N LEU A 463 12.04 -9.92 30.52
CA LEU A 463 10.91 -10.04 29.58
C LEU A 463 9.81 -10.90 30.20
N VAL A 464 8.54 -10.55 29.95
CA VAL A 464 7.40 -11.27 30.52
C VAL A 464 6.64 -12.05 29.46
N PHE A 465 6.42 -13.33 29.71
CA PHE A 465 5.57 -14.16 28.85
C PHE A 465 4.27 -14.55 29.54
N ARG A 466 3.24 -14.75 28.73
CA ARG A 466 1.93 -15.24 29.13
C ARG A 466 1.64 -16.51 28.35
N LEU A 467 1.29 -17.57 29.05
CA LEU A 467 0.85 -18.83 28.44
C LEU A 467 -0.64 -19.05 28.74
N HIS A 468 -1.33 -19.66 27.79
CA HIS A 468 -2.63 -20.27 28.05
C HIS A 468 -2.43 -21.67 28.63
N ASP A 469 -3.38 -22.15 29.45
CA ASP A 469 -3.27 -23.42 30.20
C ASP A 469 -3.04 -24.65 29.30
N SER A 470 -3.39 -24.55 28.02
CA SER A 470 -3.22 -25.62 27.04
C SER A 470 -1.82 -25.71 26.43
N VAL A 471 -0.93 -24.76 26.70
CA VAL A 471 0.43 -24.72 26.14
C VAL A 471 1.35 -25.70 26.88
N PRO A 472 2.14 -26.54 26.19
CA PRO A 472 3.03 -27.51 26.82
C PRO A 472 4.10 -26.88 27.72
N LYS A 473 4.48 -27.59 28.81
CA LYS A 473 5.48 -27.14 29.79
C LYS A 473 6.84 -26.76 29.17
N MET A 474 7.24 -27.42 28.09
CA MET A 474 8.49 -27.09 27.38
C MET A 474 8.57 -25.63 26.94
N VAL A 475 7.45 -25.01 26.50
CA VAL A 475 7.47 -23.60 26.11
C VAL A 475 7.77 -22.71 27.31
N ARG A 476 7.22 -23.05 28.48
CA ARG A 476 7.54 -22.38 29.75
C ARG A 476 9.01 -22.58 30.11
N GLU A 477 9.51 -23.81 30.07
CA GLU A 477 10.91 -24.15 30.40
C GLU A 477 11.90 -23.38 29.54
N VAL A 478 11.72 -23.36 28.21
CA VAL A 478 12.61 -22.63 27.28
C VAL A 478 12.60 -21.13 27.54
N LEU A 479 11.44 -20.54 27.84
CA LEU A 479 11.33 -19.11 28.17
C LEU A 479 12.01 -18.78 29.50
N MET A 480 11.83 -19.64 30.52
CA MET A 480 12.48 -19.49 31.82
C MET A 480 14.01 -19.66 31.72
N GLU A 481 14.50 -20.62 30.93
CA GLU A 481 15.93 -20.82 30.65
C GLU A 481 16.57 -19.61 29.98
N ARG A 482 15.81 -18.87 29.17
CA ARG A 482 16.22 -17.58 28.57
C ARG A 482 16.10 -16.39 29.53
N GLY A 483 15.78 -16.61 30.81
CA GLY A 483 15.67 -15.57 31.84
C GLY A 483 14.39 -14.75 31.79
N TRP A 484 13.33 -15.26 31.14
CA TRP A 484 12.03 -14.57 31.12
C TRP A 484 11.21 -14.92 32.35
N SER A 485 10.33 -14.01 32.76
CA SER A 485 9.40 -14.20 33.88
C SER A 485 7.97 -14.48 33.39
N GLU A 486 7.24 -15.35 34.07
CA GLU A 486 5.83 -15.64 33.75
C GLU A 486 4.90 -14.53 34.30
N PHE A 487 3.88 -14.17 33.52
CA PHE A 487 2.93 -13.11 33.86
C PHE A 487 2.08 -13.46 35.08
N ASP A 488 2.15 -12.64 36.13
CA ASP A 488 1.29 -12.77 37.33
C ASP A 488 0.15 -11.76 37.32
N LYS A 489 -1.08 -12.27 37.17
CA LYS A 489 -2.33 -11.47 37.18
C LYS A 489 -2.57 -10.70 38.49
N ARG A 490 -1.96 -11.10 39.60
CA ARG A 490 -2.13 -10.47 40.92
C ARG A 490 -1.17 -9.30 41.15
N GLN A 491 -0.01 -9.34 40.51
CA GLN A 491 1.07 -8.38 40.73
C GLN A 491 1.26 -7.41 39.55
N GLN A 492 0.79 -7.78 38.35
CA GLN A 492 1.04 -7.03 37.12
C GLN A 492 -0.25 -6.55 36.43
N ASP A 493 -0.19 -5.38 35.82
CA ASP A 493 -1.28 -4.84 35.00
C ASP A 493 -1.61 -5.78 33.83
N LYS A 494 -2.89 -5.86 33.41
CA LYS A 494 -3.37 -6.77 32.35
C LYS A 494 -2.62 -6.66 31.00
N SER A 495 -1.92 -5.56 30.77
CA SER A 495 -1.13 -5.30 29.55
C SER A 495 0.39 -5.45 29.73
N ASP A 496 0.87 -5.83 30.91
CA ASP A 496 2.30 -5.90 31.24
C ASP A 496 2.94 -7.26 30.86
N TRP A 497 2.95 -7.56 29.57
CA TRP A 497 3.57 -8.76 28.99
C TRP A 497 4.18 -8.47 27.62
N ASN A 498 5.09 -9.34 27.14
CA ASN A 498 5.82 -9.23 25.87
C ASN A 498 5.43 -10.30 24.86
N LEU A 499 5.17 -11.52 25.31
CA LEU A 499 4.77 -12.64 24.47
C LEU A 499 3.50 -13.26 25.04
N TYR A 500 2.45 -13.39 24.24
CA TYR A 500 1.30 -14.21 24.61
C TYR A 500 1.21 -15.40 23.65
N TRP A 501 1.49 -16.58 24.20
CA TRP A 501 1.40 -17.84 23.48
C TRP A 501 0.09 -18.57 23.78
N ARG A 502 -0.62 -18.97 22.72
CA ARG A 502 -1.83 -19.79 22.78
C ARG A 502 -1.75 -20.92 21.76
N ASN A 503 -2.48 -22.02 21.99
CA ASN A 503 -2.67 -23.05 20.98
C ASN A 503 -3.91 -22.81 20.10
N THR A 504 -4.77 -21.87 20.50
CA THR A 504 -6.00 -21.51 19.82
C THR A 504 -5.83 -20.15 19.13
N PRO A 505 -6.51 -19.91 18.00
CA PRO A 505 -6.54 -18.60 17.37
C PRO A 505 -6.99 -17.50 18.35
N PHE A 506 -6.47 -16.28 18.14
CA PHE A 506 -6.90 -15.11 18.89
C PHE A 506 -8.16 -14.50 18.26
N HIS A 507 -8.91 -13.73 19.04
CA HIS A 507 -10.02 -12.96 18.49
C HIS A 507 -9.48 -11.75 17.72
N VAL A 508 -10.26 -11.26 16.76
CA VAL A 508 -9.92 -10.05 15.98
C VAL A 508 -9.65 -8.84 16.89
N THR A 509 -10.32 -8.75 18.04
CA THR A 509 -10.10 -7.72 19.06
C THR A 509 -8.74 -7.82 19.72
N ASP A 510 -8.21 -9.03 19.95
CA ASP A 510 -6.89 -9.24 20.54
C ASP A 510 -5.79 -8.70 19.61
N HIS A 511 -5.89 -9.01 18.31
CA HIS A 511 -4.96 -8.49 17.29
C HIS A 511 -5.00 -6.96 17.18
N ARG A 512 -6.18 -6.33 17.37
CA ARG A 512 -6.33 -4.87 17.34
C ARG A 512 -5.82 -4.16 18.59
N ASN A 513 -5.78 -4.86 19.72
CA ASN A 513 -5.44 -4.29 21.03
C ASN A 513 -3.98 -4.49 21.45
N ILE A 514 -3.20 -5.21 20.64
CA ILE A 514 -1.79 -5.49 20.91
C ILE A 514 -0.95 -4.20 20.99
N LYS A 515 -0.05 -4.14 21.98
CA LYS A 515 0.89 -3.03 22.17
C LYS A 515 2.18 -3.23 21.35
N PRO A 516 2.99 -2.18 21.12
CA PRO A 516 4.21 -2.28 20.32
C PRO A 516 5.24 -3.31 20.84
N TRP A 517 5.34 -3.52 22.16
CA TRP A 517 6.25 -4.47 22.82
C TRP A 517 5.65 -5.88 23.00
N GLN A 518 4.39 -6.07 22.63
CA GLN A 518 3.64 -7.30 22.76
C GLN A 518 3.63 -8.06 21.44
N ARG A 519 3.71 -9.39 21.48
CA ARG A 519 3.57 -10.27 20.32
C ARG A 519 2.63 -11.44 20.57
N LEU A 520 1.92 -11.84 19.51
CA LEU A 520 1.04 -13.01 19.49
C LEU A 520 1.63 -14.09 18.58
N ASN A 521 1.45 -15.36 18.93
CA ASN A 521 1.98 -16.50 18.17
C ASN A 521 1.05 -17.02 17.06
N HIS A 522 0.03 -16.24 16.69
CA HIS A 522 -0.86 -16.57 15.58
C HIS A 522 -1.19 -15.34 14.74
N TYR A 523 -1.33 -15.56 13.43
CA TYR A 523 -1.90 -14.58 12.50
C TYR A 523 -3.42 -14.82 12.35
N PRO A 524 -4.22 -13.77 12.12
CA PRO A 524 -5.62 -13.94 11.69
C PRO A 524 -5.69 -14.60 10.31
N GLU A 525 -6.82 -15.24 10.01
CA GLU A 525 -7.12 -15.86 8.70
C GLU A 525 -6.20 -17.03 8.29
N THR A 526 -5.24 -17.47 9.11
CA THR A 526 -4.39 -18.65 8.82
C THR A 526 -5.16 -19.97 8.79
N VAL A 527 -6.38 -20.00 9.35
CA VAL A 527 -7.33 -21.10 9.23
C VAL A 527 -7.58 -21.54 7.78
N LYS A 528 -7.37 -20.64 6.81
CA LYS A 528 -7.53 -20.90 5.37
C LYS A 528 -6.57 -21.96 4.80
N ILE A 529 -5.44 -22.23 5.47
CA ILE A 529 -4.54 -23.34 5.11
C ILE A 529 -4.48 -24.44 6.17
N THR A 530 -4.90 -24.16 7.41
CA THR A 530 -4.80 -25.17 8.49
C THR A 530 -6.06 -26.03 8.61
N ARG A 531 -7.20 -25.58 8.11
CA ARG A 531 -8.40 -26.41 7.98
C ARG A 531 -8.39 -27.15 6.64
N LYS A 532 -8.61 -28.46 6.66
CA LYS A 532 -8.39 -29.37 5.52
C LYS A 532 -9.22 -29.00 4.28
N ASP A 533 -10.47 -28.60 4.48
CA ASP A 533 -11.39 -28.20 3.41
C ASP A 533 -10.98 -26.86 2.77
N TYR A 534 -10.57 -25.88 3.58
CA TYR A 534 -10.06 -24.61 3.08
C TYR A 534 -8.72 -24.75 2.37
N LEU A 535 -7.81 -25.58 2.90
CA LEU A 535 -6.56 -25.91 2.24
C LEU A 535 -6.80 -26.50 0.84
N ALA A 536 -7.64 -27.54 0.75
CA ALA A 536 -7.96 -28.17 -0.51
C ALA A 536 -8.63 -27.20 -1.50
N ARG A 537 -9.55 -26.35 -1.02
CA ARG A 537 -10.20 -25.33 -1.84
C ARG A 537 -9.19 -24.30 -2.37
N ASN A 538 -8.28 -23.82 -1.52
CA ASN A 538 -7.27 -22.85 -1.91
C ASN A 538 -6.27 -23.45 -2.90
N LEU A 539 -5.75 -24.65 -2.65
CA LEU A 539 -4.82 -25.31 -3.57
C LEU A 539 -5.49 -25.65 -4.91
N LYS A 540 -6.76 -26.09 -4.90
CA LYS A 540 -7.53 -26.32 -6.14
C LYS A 540 -7.73 -25.03 -6.93
N ARG A 541 -8.03 -23.91 -6.25
CA ARG A 541 -8.13 -22.58 -6.88
C ARG A 541 -6.80 -22.17 -7.50
N MET A 542 -5.69 -22.28 -6.76
CA MET A 542 -4.37 -21.89 -7.26
C MET A 542 -3.94 -22.78 -8.43
N LYS A 543 -4.22 -24.09 -8.39
CA LYS A 543 -4.02 -25.02 -9.50
C LYS A 543 -4.79 -24.61 -10.76
N GLY A 544 -6.01 -24.10 -10.62
CA GLY A 544 -6.82 -23.62 -11.75
C GLY A 544 -6.28 -22.33 -12.37
N ILE A 545 -5.65 -21.45 -11.58
CA ILE A 545 -5.11 -20.16 -12.05
C ILE A 545 -3.72 -20.31 -12.66
N TYR A 546 -2.82 -21.03 -11.98
CA TYR A 546 -1.40 -21.10 -12.35
C TYR A 546 -1.02 -22.41 -13.05
N GLY A 547 -1.98 -23.32 -13.24
CA GLY A 547 -1.79 -24.58 -13.96
C GLY A 547 -1.45 -25.78 -13.07
N SER A 548 -1.63 -26.98 -13.65
CA SER A 548 -1.49 -28.24 -12.91
C SER A 548 -0.04 -28.57 -12.52
N ALA A 549 0.94 -28.16 -13.30
CA ALA A 549 2.35 -28.49 -13.08
C ALA A 549 2.91 -27.90 -11.78
N LEU A 550 2.51 -26.67 -11.43
CA LEU A 550 3.00 -25.98 -10.22
C LEU A 550 2.38 -26.50 -8.93
N TYR A 551 1.11 -26.92 -8.97
CA TYR A 551 0.34 -27.38 -7.80
C TYR A 551 0.09 -28.88 -7.79
N GLU A 552 0.92 -29.65 -8.51
CA GLU A 552 0.80 -31.12 -8.61
C GLU A 552 1.15 -31.86 -7.31
N PHE A 553 1.72 -31.15 -6.32
CA PHE A 553 2.05 -31.66 -5.00
C PHE A 553 0.84 -31.83 -4.07
N SER A 554 -0.33 -31.31 -4.46
CA SER A 554 -1.58 -31.48 -3.72
C SER A 554 -2.37 -32.66 -4.30
N PRO A 555 -2.67 -33.71 -3.51
CA PRO A 555 -3.52 -34.80 -3.98
C PRO A 555 -4.92 -34.30 -4.33
N VAL A 556 -5.57 -34.97 -5.29
CA VAL A 556 -6.96 -34.69 -5.67
C VAL A 556 -7.87 -34.88 -4.45
N ALA A 557 -8.73 -33.91 -4.17
CA ALA A 557 -9.60 -33.93 -3.01
C ALA A 557 -10.97 -33.32 -3.31
N PHE A 558 -11.99 -33.83 -2.62
CA PHE A 558 -13.40 -33.48 -2.74
C PHE A 558 -13.99 -33.21 -1.36
N ILE A 559 -14.77 -32.13 -1.23
CA ILE A 559 -15.38 -31.71 0.03
C ILE A 559 -16.81 -32.21 0.07
N MET A 560 -17.09 -33.20 0.91
CA MET A 560 -18.40 -33.85 1.02
C MET A 560 -19.30 -33.12 2.02
N PRO A 561 -20.63 -33.05 1.79
CA PRO A 561 -21.39 -33.68 0.70
C PRO A 561 -21.38 -32.88 -0.62
N ASN A 562 -20.92 -31.63 -0.61
CA ASN A 562 -21.07 -30.70 -1.74
C ASN A 562 -20.41 -31.17 -3.05
N ASP A 563 -19.30 -31.90 -2.96
CA ASP A 563 -18.58 -32.44 -4.12
C ASP A 563 -18.91 -33.92 -4.39
N TYR A 564 -19.95 -34.50 -3.79
CA TYR A 564 -20.28 -35.94 -3.93
C TYR A 564 -20.38 -36.35 -5.41
N VAL A 565 -21.19 -35.65 -6.21
CA VAL A 565 -21.36 -35.96 -7.64
C VAL A 565 -20.04 -35.92 -8.40
N LYS A 566 -19.16 -34.95 -8.10
CA LYS A 566 -17.85 -34.83 -8.74
C LYS A 566 -16.91 -35.97 -8.33
N PHE A 567 -16.97 -36.37 -7.06
CA PHE A 567 -16.23 -37.52 -6.55
C PHE A 567 -16.69 -38.81 -7.24
N ILE A 568 -18.00 -39.06 -7.34
CA ILE A 568 -18.54 -40.25 -8.04
C ILE A 568 -18.12 -40.28 -9.50
N ALA A 569 -18.17 -39.14 -10.19
CA ALA A 569 -17.73 -39.06 -11.58
C ALA A 569 -16.25 -39.44 -11.74
N GLU A 570 -15.37 -38.91 -10.89
CA GLU A 570 -13.94 -39.24 -10.93
C GLU A 570 -13.67 -40.70 -10.53
N TYR A 571 -14.32 -41.18 -9.46
CA TYR A 571 -14.22 -42.56 -8.99
C TYR A 571 -14.65 -43.57 -10.08
N SER A 572 -15.76 -43.29 -10.77
CA SER A 572 -16.29 -44.15 -11.83
C SER A 572 -15.38 -44.14 -13.06
N LYS A 573 -14.86 -42.97 -13.43
CA LYS A 573 -13.92 -42.80 -14.55
C LYS A 573 -12.64 -43.59 -14.34
N GLU A 574 -12.05 -43.54 -13.14
CA GLU A 574 -10.83 -44.29 -12.83
C GLU A 574 -11.07 -45.81 -12.84
N ARG A 575 -12.26 -46.27 -12.40
CA ARG A 575 -12.62 -47.69 -12.40
C ARG A 575 -12.87 -48.25 -13.81
N GLN A 576 -13.39 -47.44 -14.72
CA GLN A 576 -13.68 -47.84 -16.12
C GLN A 576 -12.44 -47.79 -17.03
N SER A 577 -11.38 -47.07 -16.65
CA SER A 577 -10.17 -46.97 -17.46
C SER A 577 -9.42 -48.32 -17.52
N GLN A 578 -9.54 -49.02 -18.66
CA GLN A 578 -8.90 -50.32 -18.89
C GLN A 578 -7.37 -50.22 -18.68
N GLY A 579 -6.81 -51.11 -17.84
CA GLY A 579 -5.38 -51.19 -17.55
C GLY A 579 -4.88 -50.35 -16.37
N ARG A 580 -5.71 -49.49 -15.73
CA ARG A 580 -5.32 -48.79 -14.49
C ARG A 580 -5.77 -49.55 -13.25
N LYS A 581 -4.86 -49.77 -12.29
CA LYS A 581 -5.20 -50.30 -10.96
C LYS A 581 -6.17 -49.34 -10.27
N SER A 582 -7.19 -49.89 -9.58
CA SER A 582 -8.16 -49.11 -8.81
C SER A 582 -7.44 -48.22 -7.79
N SER A 583 -7.83 -46.94 -7.74
CA SER A 583 -7.29 -46.01 -6.76
C SER A 583 -7.85 -46.27 -5.37
N TYR A 584 -7.03 -46.01 -4.36
CA TYR A 584 -7.44 -45.97 -2.96
C TYR A 584 -7.78 -44.54 -2.56
N TRP A 585 -8.69 -44.38 -1.62
CA TRP A 585 -9.17 -43.09 -1.15
C TRP A 585 -9.07 -43.01 0.37
N ILE A 586 -8.81 -41.81 0.89
CA ILE A 586 -8.74 -41.53 2.31
C ILE A 586 -9.78 -40.47 2.67
N CYS A 587 -10.71 -40.84 3.54
CA CYS A 587 -11.72 -39.95 4.11
C CYS A 587 -11.18 -39.35 5.41
N LYS A 588 -11.19 -38.02 5.51
CA LYS A 588 -10.70 -37.30 6.69
C LYS A 588 -11.78 -36.34 7.19
N PRO A 589 -12.09 -36.34 8.49
CA PRO A 589 -12.96 -35.32 9.09
C PRO A 589 -12.34 -33.92 8.98
N VAL A 590 -13.14 -32.91 8.63
CA VAL A 590 -12.64 -31.54 8.43
C VAL A 590 -12.19 -30.89 9.75
N ASN A 591 -12.93 -31.13 10.83
CA ASN A 591 -12.71 -30.48 12.13
C ASN A 591 -11.95 -31.34 13.15
N LEU A 592 -11.49 -32.55 12.77
CA LEU A 592 -10.67 -33.40 13.64
C LEU A 592 -9.19 -33.38 13.26
N SER A 593 -8.38 -33.67 14.26
CA SER A 593 -6.93 -33.81 14.18
C SER A 593 -6.51 -35.12 14.85
N ARG A 594 -5.19 -35.43 14.80
CA ARG A 594 -4.59 -36.61 15.46
C ARG A 594 -4.99 -37.96 14.84
N GLY A 595 -5.43 -37.94 13.59
CA GLY A 595 -5.86 -39.12 12.83
C GLY A 595 -7.22 -39.71 13.25
N ARG A 596 -7.99 -39.02 14.09
CA ARG A 596 -9.31 -39.50 14.54
C ARG A 596 -10.33 -39.46 13.41
N GLY A 597 -11.08 -40.55 13.25
CA GLY A 597 -12.14 -40.70 12.25
C GLY A 597 -11.62 -40.79 10.81
N ILE A 598 -10.33 -41.05 10.61
CA ILE A 598 -9.78 -41.28 9.28
C ILE A 598 -10.10 -42.71 8.85
N LEU A 599 -10.65 -42.85 7.65
CA LEU A 599 -10.94 -44.12 7.00
C LEU A 599 -10.18 -44.18 5.68
N ILE A 600 -9.60 -45.32 5.35
CA ILE A 600 -9.07 -45.60 4.01
C ILE A 600 -9.97 -46.66 3.39
N PHE A 601 -10.36 -46.44 2.14
CA PHE A 601 -11.27 -47.32 1.44
C PHE A 601 -10.90 -47.46 -0.03
N GLN A 602 -11.34 -48.57 -0.61
CA GLN A 602 -11.24 -48.84 -2.04
C GLN A 602 -12.64 -48.92 -2.66
N ASP A 603 -13.57 -49.61 -2.01
CA ASP A 603 -14.97 -49.65 -2.43
C ASP A 603 -15.75 -48.50 -1.80
N ILE A 604 -16.66 -47.92 -2.57
CA ILE A 604 -17.51 -46.82 -2.13
C ILE A 604 -18.49 -47.26 -1.04
N LYS A 605 -18.81 -48.55 -0.96
CA LYS A 605 -19.68 -49.10 0.11
C LYS A 605 -19.11 -48.88 1.50
N ASP A 606 -17.79 -48.79 1.61
CA ASP A 606 -17.11 -48.58 2.89
C ASP A 606 -17.09 -47.10 3.30
N LEU A 607 -17.44 -46.18 2.39
CA LEU A 607 -17.48 -44.75 2.67
C LEU A 607 -18.71 -44.39 3.50
N ILE A 608 -18.52 -44.29 4.82
CA ILE A 608 -19.53 -43.86 5.77
C ILE A 608 -19.13 -42.51 6.37
N TYR A 609 -20.05 -41.52 6.33
CA TYR A 609 -19.84 -40.21 6.94
C TYR A 609 -21.15 -39.55 7.37
N ASP A 610 -21.17 -38.97 8.58
CA ASP A 610 -22.34 -38.27 9.15
C ASP A 610 -22.14 -36.75 9.25
N TYR A 611 -21.00 -36.25 8.77
CA TYR A 611 -20.60 -34.85 8.87
C TYR A 611 -19.70 -34.46 7.69
N VAL A 612 -19.31 -33.18 7.64
CA VAL A 612 -18.45 -32.65 6.56
C VAL A 612 -17.07 -33.32 6.62
N VAL A 613 -16.74 -34.05 5.56
CA VAL A 613 -15.47 -34.77 5.39
C VAL A 613 -14.78 -34.35 4.10
N ILE A 614 -13.47 -34.55 4.04
CA ILE A 614 -12.71 -34.46 2.81
C ILE A 614 -12.34 -35.87 2.35
N VAL A 615 -12.74 -36.21 1.12
CA VAL A 615 -12.31 -37.44 0.46
C VAL A 615 -11.15 -37.08 -0.46
N GLN A 616 -9.99 -37.65 -0.19
CA GLN A 616 -8.75 -37.35 -0.89
C GLN A 616 -8.17 -38.62 -1.49
N LYS A 617 -7.53 -38.52 -2.66
CA LYS A 617 -6.81 -39.66 -3.26
C LYS A 617 -5.69 -40.12 -2.33
N TYR A 618 -5.68 -41.40 -1.99
CA TYR A 618 -4.66 -41.98 -1.12
C TYR A 618 -3.37 -42.25 -1.90
N ILE A 619 -2.24 -41.86 -1.33
CA ILE A 619 -0.92 -42.13 -1.90
C ILE A 619 -0.55 -43.56 -1.52
N SER A 620 -0.80 -44.50 -2.43
CA SER A 620 -0.63 -45.94 -2.23
C SER A 620 0.81 -46.43 -2.43
N ASN A 621 1.68 -45.60 -2.98
CA ASN A 621 3.10 -45.86 -3.24
C ASN A 621 4.03 -44.97 -2.39
N PRO A 622 3.88 -44.90 -1.05
CA PRO A 622 4.80 -44.12 -0.22
C PRO A 622 6.21 -44.72 -0.27
N LEU A 623 7.24 -43.89 -0.17
CA LEU A 623 8.60 -44.37 0.03
C LEU A 623 8.67 -45.08 1.39
N LEU A 624 9.10 -46.35 1.40
CA LEU A 624 9.19 -47.15 2.61
C LEU A 624 10.64 -47.24 3.11
N ILE A 625 10.81 -47.24 4.43
CA ILE A 625 12.10 -47.54 5.08
C ILE A 625 11.89 -48.78 5.95
N SER A 626 12.66 -49.84 5.69
CA SER A 626 12.47 -51.15 6.32
C SER A 626 11.02 -51.69 6.25
N GLY A 627 10.27 -51.31 5.21
CA GLY A 627 8.86 -51.69 5.02
C GLY A 627 7.84 -50.86 5.83
N TYR A 628 8.26 -49.79 6.52
CA TYR A 628 7.36 -48.91 7.25
C TYR A 628 7.10 -47.61 6.49
N LYS A 629 5.84 -47.17 6.49
CA LYS A 629 5.44 -45.85 6.00
C LYS A 629 5.92 -44.76 6.95
N TRP A 630 6.30 -43.61 6.41
CA TRP A 630 6.72 -42.47 7.20
C TRP A 630 6.29 -41.15 6.57
N ASP A 631 6.22 -40.10 7.38
CA ASP A 631 6.03 -38.73 6.90
C ASP A 631 7.01 -37.76 7.56
N LEU A 632 7.11 -36.57 6.98
CA LEU A 632 7.90 -35.46 7.48
C LEU A 632 7.00 -34.46 8.17
N ARG A 633 7.30 -34.17 9.44
CA ARG A 633 6.82 -32.99 10.16
C ARG A 633 7.87 -31.89 10.04
N LEU A 634 7.63 -30.97 9.12
CA LEU A 634 8.44 -29.78 8.89
C LEU A 634 7.91 -28.62 9.75
N TYR A 635 8.79 -27.92 10.45
CA TYR A 635 8.44 -26.74 11.22
C TYR A 635 8.74 -25.48 10.40
N VAL A 636 7.73 -24.65 10.19
CA VAL A 636 7.84 -23.42 9.39
C VAL A 636 7.38 -22.24 10.23
N CYS A 637 8.26 -21.26 10.46
CA CYS A 637 7.96 -20.03 11.16
C CYS A 637 7.74 -18.89 10.17
N VAL A 638 6.58 -18.24 10.23
CA VAL A 638 6.28 -17.03 9.45
C VAL A 638 6.28 -15.84 10.39
N THR A 639 7.21 -14.92 10.20
CA THR A 639 7.35 -13.71 11.04
C THR A 639 6.66 -12.48 10.44
N SER A 640 6.33 -12.54 9.14
CA SER A 640 5.57 -11.50 8.46
C SER A 640 4.88 -12.08 7.22
N PHE A 641 3.65 -11.63 6.95
CA PHE A 641 2.97 -11.82 5.66
C PHE A 641 3.13 -10.61 4.73
N CYS A 642 3.70 -9.48 5.21
CA CYS A 642 3.92 -8.26 4.44
C CYS A 642 5.20 -7.52 4.91
N PRO A 643 6.36 -7.73 4.26
CA PRO A 643 6.61 -8.73 3.21
C PRO A 643 6.53 -10.17 3.75
N LEU A 644 6.10 -11.12 2.92
CA LEU A 644 6.07 -12.54 3.29
C LEU A 644 7.48 -13.03 3.63
N THR A 645 7.70 -13.42 4.89
CA THR A 645 8.99 -13.87 5.40
C THR A 645 8.81 -15.24 6.05
N ILE A 646 9.39 -16.26 5.42
CA ILE A 646 9.22 -17.68 5.76
C ILE A 646 10.56 -18.23 6.22
N TYR A 647 10.59 -18.87 7.38
CA TYR A 647 11.74 -19.60 7.89
C TYR A 647 11.38 -21.07 8.01
N THR A 648 12.12 -21.93 7.31
CA THR A 648 11.99 -23.38 7.43
C THR A 648 13.05 -23.87 8.40
N TYR A 649 12.66 -24.59 9.45
CA TYR A 649 13.62 -25.16 10.40
C TYR A 649 14.41 -26.30 9.73
N GLU A 650 15.73 -26.31 9.91
CA GLU A 650 16.61 -27.30 9.27
C GLU A 650 16.35 -28.72 9.78
N GLU A 651 15.94 -28.80 11.05
CA GLU A 651 15.53 -30.04 11.69
C GLU A 651 14.02 -30.24 11.70
N GLY A 652 13.60 -31.47 12.01
CA GLY A 652 12.20 -31.84 12.02
C GLY A 652 12.00 -33.25 12.53
N LEU A 653 10.76 -33.74 12.45
CA LEU A 653 10.44 -35.10 12.88
C LEU A 653 10.02 -35.94 11.69
N VAL A 654 10.76 -37.01 11.43
CA VAL A 654 10.29 -38.11 10.58
C VAL A 654 9.49 -39.05 11.46
N ARG A 655 8.22 -39.29 11.14
CA ARG A 655 7.34 -40.14 11.97
C ARG A 655 7.01 -41.42 11.23
N PHE A 656 7.32 -42.54 11.86
CA PHE A 656 7.08 -43.86 11.30
C PHE A 656 5.75 -44.45 11.78
N ALA A 657 5.11 -45.19 10.88
CA ALA A 657 4.06 -46.15 11.21
C ALA A 657 4.61 -47.24 12.14
N THR A 658 3.73 -47.84 12.95
CA THR A 658 4.13 -48.90 13.90
C THR A 658 4.12 -50.29 13.31
N GLU A 659 3.30 -50.54 12.30
CA GLU A 659 3.24 -51.80 11.56
C GLU A 659 3.73 -51.62 10.12
N LYS A 660 4.11 -52.72 9.46
CA LYS A 660 4.58 -52.68 8.07
C LYS A 660 3.44 -52.25 7.14
N PHE A 661 3.79 -51.48 6.10
CA PHE A 661 2.83 -50.98 5.15
C PHE A 661 2.30 -52.12 4.26
N ASP A 662 0.99 -52.29 4.24
CA ASP A 662 0.33 -53.31 3.42
C ASP A 662 -1.03 -52.79 2.92
N LEU A 663 -1.24 -52.82 1.61
CA LEU A 663 -2.51 -52.39 0.99
C LEU A 663 -3.61 -53.45 1.07
N SER A 664 -3.29 -54.67 1.50
CA SER A 664 -4.29 -55.74 1.68
C SER A 664 -5.15 -55.54 2.94
N SER A 665 -4.64 -54.81 3.95
CA SER A 665 -5.30 -54.53 5.22
C SER A 665 -5.46 -53.02 5.45
N LEU A 666 -6.46 -52.43 4.80
CA LEU A 666 -6.76 -50.98 4.89
C LEU A 666 -7.27 -50.54 6.27
N ASP A 667 -7.78 -51.48 7.05
CA ASP A 667 -8.28 -51.31 8.42
C ASP A 667 -7.13 -51.13 9.44
N ASN A 668 -5.91 -51.57 9.09
CA ASN A 668 -4.75 -51.40 9.96
C ASN A 668 -4.24 -49.95 9.95
N VAL A 669 -4.85 -49.13 10.81
CA VAL A 669 -4.47 -47.73 11.03
C VAL A 669 -3.00 -47.55 11.43
N TYR A 670 -2.38 -48.55 12.07
CA TYR A 670 -0.99 -48.51 12.53
C TYR A 670 0.03 -48.70 11.40
N ALA A 671 -0.39 -49.22 10.24
CA ALA A 671 0.42 -49.35 9.03
C ALA A 671 0.28 -48.12 8.11
N HIS A 672 -0.92 -47.53 8.08
CA HIS A 672 -1.27 -46.49 7.11
C HIS A 672 -1.20 -45.06 7.64
N LEU A 673 -1.37 -44.85 8.94
CA LEU A 673 -1.29 -43.54 9.57
C LEU A 673 0.02 -43.41 10.35
N THR A 674 0.68 -42.27 10.22
CA THR A 674 2.00 -41.95 10.81
C THR A 674 1.88 -41.04 12.03
N ASN A 675 0.67 -40.65 12.42
CA ASN A 675 0.45 -39.77 13.56
C ASN A 675 0.88 -40.47 14.87
N THR A 676 1.73 -39.80 15.65
CA THR A 676 2.20 -40.31 16.95
C THR A 676 1.06 -40.60 17.93
N SER A 677 -0.03 -39.83 17.87
CA SER A 677 -1.20 -40.00 18.73
C SER A 677 -1.89 -41.36 18.59
N ILE A 678 -1.78 -41.99 17.41
CA ILE A 678 -2.28 -43.33 17.12
C ILE A 678 -1.17 -44.33 17.41
N ASN A 679 -0.01 -44.14 16.80
CA ASN A 679 1.08 -45.09 16.84
C ASN A 679 1.68 -45.30 18.23
N LYS A 680 1.55 -44.36 19.16
CA LYS A 680 1.97 -44.58 20.55
C LYS A 680 1.24 -45.74 21.25
N PHE A 681 0.06 -46.11 20.76
CA PHE A 681 -0.72 -47.25 21.23
C PHE A 681 -0.53 -48.49 20.34
N GLY A 682 0.28 -48.38 19.28
CA GLY A 682 0.56 -49.49 18.39
C GLY A 682 1.32 -50.62 19.09
N PRO A 683 1.03 -51.89 18.78
CA PRO A 683 1.66 -53.04 19.44
C PRO A 683 3.19 -53.03 19.37
N SER A 684 3.73 -52.51 18.27
CA SER A 684 5.16 -52.49 17.98
C SER A 684 5.86 -51.16 18.30
N TYR A 685 5.22 -50.24 19.03
CA TYR A 685 5.80 -48.91 19.31
C TYR A 685 7.07 -48.96 20.18
N LYS A 686 7.07 -49.80 21.22
CA LYS A 686 8.20 -49.95 22.16
C LYS A 686 9.27 -50.94 21.69
N LYS A 687 8.97 -51.74 20.66
CA LYS A 687 9.89 -52.71 20.09
C LYS A 687 11.02 -51.98 19.38
N ASP A 688 12.22 -52.54 19.46
CA ASP A 688 13.32 -52.06 18.65
C ASP A 688 13.19 -52.63 17.23
N LYS A 689 13.05 -51.74 16.25
CA LYS A 689 12.76 -52.13 14.87
C LYS A 689 14.03 -52.12 14.05
N VAL A 690 14.33 -53.24 13.42
CA VAL A 690 15.51 -53.38 12.55
C VAL A 690 15.52 -52.26 11.49
N GLY A 691 16.61 -51.49 11.48
CA GLY A 691 16.81 -50.37 10.57
C GLY A 691 16.12 -49.05 10.94
N ILE A 692 15.17 -49.01 11.89
CA ILE A 692 14.52 -47.75 12.36
C ILE A 692 14.97 -47.39 13.77
N GLY A 693 15.09 -48.36 14.67
CA GLY A 693 15.36 -48.13 16.08
C GLY A 693 14.10 -47.99 16.93
N ARG A 694 14.29 -47.81 18.24
CA ARG A 694 13.23 -47.60 19.23
C ARG A 694 12.59 -46.21 19.10
N GLY A 695 11.26 -46.13 19.32
CA GLY A 695 10.53 -44.85 19.41
C GLY A 695 9.96 -44.29 18.11
N CYS A 696 10.15 -44.96 16.97
CA CYS A 696 9.48 -44.69 15.68
C CYS A 696 9.55 -43.22 15.18
N LYS A 697 10.61 -42.48 15.56
CA LYS A 697 10.87 -41.13 15.04
C LYS A 697 12.34 -40.99 14.66
N TRP A 698 12.65 -40.24 13.61
CA TRP A 698 14.00 -39.78 13.31
C TRP A 698 14.07 -38.25 13.24
N THR A 699 15.27 -37.71 13.39
CA THR A 699 15.61 -36.34 12.99
C THR A 699 15.73 -36.24 11.48
N PHE A 700 15.65 -35.02 10.95
CA PHE A 700 15.87 -34.79 9.53
C PHE A 700 17.31 -35.06 9.13
N SER A 701 18.31 -34.72 9.95
CA SER A 701 19.71 -35.06 9.66
C SER A 701 19.91 -36.56 9.47
N LYS A 702 19.27 -37.40 10.30
CA LYS A 702 19.33 -38.86 10.14
C LYS A 702 18.65 -39.31 8.84
N CYS A 703 17.47 -38.79 8.55
CA CYS A 703 16.74 -39.10 7.31
C CYS A 703 17.52 -38.69 6.05
N ARG A 704 18.09 -37.48 6.03
CA ARG A 704 18.89 -36.97 4.90
C ARG A 704 20.14 -37.81 4.68
N SER A 705 20.85 -38.19 5.75
CA SER A 705 22.00 -39.10 5.64
C SER A 705 21.59 -40.48 5.11
N TYR A 706 20.43 -41.00 5.52
CA TYR A 706 19.88 -42.23 4.95
C TYR A 706 19.56 -42.08 3.45
N LEU A 707 18.88 -41.00 3.04
CA LEU A 707 18.57 -40.73 1.64
C LEU A 707 19.84 -40.65 0.76
N ARG A 708 20.89 -39.98 1.25
CA ARG A 708 22.19 -39.95 0.57
C ARG A 708 22.82 -41.33 0.43
N SER A 709 22.72 -42.17 1.47
CA SER A 709 23.28 -43.53 1.43
C SER A 709 22.61 -44.44 0.41
N ILE A 710 21.35 -44.16 0.02
CA ILE A 710 20.63 -44.87 -1.03
C ILE A 710 20.69 -44.16 -2.39
N GLY A 711 21.56 -43.15 -2.55
CA GLY A 711 21.81 -42.46 -3.81
C GLY A 711 20.78 -41.40 -4.20
N VAL A 712 19.95 -40.93 -3.26
CA VAL A 712 18.95 -39.89 -3.53
C VAL A 712 19.56 -38.51 -3.35
N ASP A 713 19.32 -37.63 -4.32
CA ASP A 713 19.64 -36.20 -4.21
C ASP A 713 18.73 -35.52 -3.18
N ASP A 714 19.21 -35.46 -1.93
CA ASP A 714 18.47 -34.86 -0.82
C ASP A 714 18.33 -33.34 -0.97
N LEU A 715 19.24 -32.69 -1.69
CA LEU A 715 19.20 -31.24 -1.93
C LEU A 715 18.02 -30.88 -2.83
N LEU A 716 17.88 -31.57 -3.98
CA LEU A 716 16.76 -31.37 -4.90
C LEU A 716 15.41 -31.67 -4.23
N LEU A 717 15.36 -32.74 -3.43
CA LEU A 717 14.16 -33.09 -2.68
C LEU A 717 13.76 -31.99 -1.68
N TRP A 718 14.71 -31.45 -0.92
CA TRP A 718 14.44 -30.36 0.03
C TRP A 718 14.05 -29.05 -0.68
N GLN A 719 14.62 -28.75 -1.85
CA GLN A 719 14.19 -27.62 -2.67
C GLN A 719 12.72 -27.77 -3.09
N ARG A 720 12.31 -28.96 -3.54
CA ARG A 720 10.90 -29.25 -3.88
C ARG A 720 9.99 -29.08 -2.66
N ILE A 721 10.41 -29.54 -1.48
CA ILE A 721 9.69 -29.37 -0.22
C ILE A 721 9.55 -27.88 0.14
N ASN A 722 10.60 -27.09 0.03
CA ASN A 722 10.55 -25.64 0.29
C ASN A 722 9.61 -24.92 -0.69
N ASN A 723 9.59 -25.33 -1.97
CA ASN A 723 8.65 -24.80 -2.95
C ASN A 723 7.18 -25.10 -2.57
N ILE A 724 6.89 -26.29 -2.06
CA ILE A 724 5.56 -26.64 -1.53
C ILE A 724 5.15 -25.67 -0.42
N VAL A 725 6.03 -25.40 0.53
CA VAL A 725 5.78 -24.47 1.64
C VAL A 725 5.48 -23.06 1.10
N THR A 726 6.35 -22.53 0.24
CA THR A 726 6.19 -21.19 -0.33
C THR A 726 4.90 -21.06 -1.13
N LEU A 727 4.60 -22.00 -2.03
CA LEU A 727 3.39 -21.98 -2.85
C LEU A 727 2.10 -22.14 -2.03
N THR A 728 2.17 -22.87 -0.92
CA THR A 728 1.03 -23.03 0.02
C THR A 728 0.76 -21.74 0.79
N LEU A 729 1.81 -21.05 1.27
CA LEU A 729 1.68 -19.78 1.99
C LEU A 729 1.25 -18.64 1.06
N LEU A 730 1.77 -18.59 -0.17
CA LEU A 730 1.34 -17.64 -1.20
C LEU A 730 -0.16 -17.73 -1.51
N ALA A 731 -0.77 -18.91 -1.38
CA ALA A 731 -2.19 -19.11 -1.63
C ALA A 731 -3.10 -18.30 -0.67
N ILE A 732 -2.58 -17.91 0.50
CA ILE A 732 -3.32 -17.12 1.50
C ILE A 732 -2.76 -15.73 1.76
N THR A 733 -1.55 -15.39 1.29
CA THR A 733 -0.94 -14.07 1.53
C THR A 733 -1.88 -12.90 1.24
N PRO A 734 -2.68 -12.88 0.14
CA PRO A 734 -3.62 -11.77 -0.11
C PRO A 734 -4.81 -11.71 0.86
N SER A 735 -5.09 -12.80 1.56
CA SER A 735 -6.21 -12.95 2.50
C SER A 735 -5.85 -12.64 3.95
N VAL A 736 -4.56 -12.65 4.30
CA VAL A 736 -4.11 -12.34 5.67
C VAL A 736 -4.05 -10.81 5.81
N PRO A 737 -4.82 -10.22 6.76
CA PRO A 737 -4.81 -8.78 6.94
C PRO A 737 -3.45 -8.30 7.48
N LEU A 738 -3.10 -7.05 7.16
CA LEU A 738 -1.88 -6.42 7.67
C LEU A 738 -1.96 -6.35 9.21
N THR A 739 -1.19 -7.22 9.86
CA THR A 739 -1.11 -7.34 11.31
C THR A 739 0.35 -7.31 11.73
N HIS A 740 0.67 -6.37 12.62
CA HIS A 740 1.99 -6.22 13.18
C HIS A 740 2.13 -7.10 14.42
N ASN A 741 3.38 -7.42 14.78
CA ASN A 741 3.70 -8.12 16.03
C ASN A 741 3.02 -9.49 16.19
N CYS A 742 2.80 -10.19 15.09
CA CYS A 742 2.41 -11.59 15.11
C CYS A 742 3.55 -12.42 14.51
N PHE A 743 3.63 -13.67 14.91
CA PHE A 743 4.36 -14.70 14.18
C PHE A 743 3.48 -15.95 14.17
N GLU A 744 3.81 -16.93 13.35
CA GLU A 744 3.04 -18.17 13.27
C GLU A 744 3.99 -19.34 13.05
N LEU A 745 3.87 -20.34 13.92
CA LEU A 745 4.62 -21.59 13.80
C LEU A 745 3.68 -22.66 13.24
N PHE A 746 3.92 -23.04 11.99
CA PHE A 746 3.21 -24.10 11.29
C PHE A 746 3.95 -25.44 11.40
N GLY A 747 3.18 -26.53 11.46
CA GLY A 747 3.66 -27.87 11.20
C GLY A 747 3.15 -28.36 9.84
N PHE A 748 4.03 -28.47 8.85
CA PHE A 748 3.72 -29.05 7.55
C PHE A 748 3.92 -30.56 7.59
N ASP A 749 2.92 -31.31 7.13
CA ASP A 749 2.97 -32.77 7.04
C ASP A 749 3.17 -33.14 5.57
N ILE A 750 4.34 -33.68 5.24
CA ILE A 750 4.74 -34.00 3.86
C ILE A 750 5.03 -35.50 3.76
N LEU A 751 4.50 -36.14 2.72
CA LEU A 751 4.78 -37.53 2.38
C LEU A 751 5.63 -37.60 1.13
N ILE A 752 6.62 -38.49 1.09
CA ILE A 752 7.42 -38.75 -0.10
C ILE A 752 6.97 -40.09 -0.69
N ASP A 753 6.72 -40.12 -2.00
CA ASP A 753 6.41 -41.36 -2.71
C ASP A 753 7.68 -42.08 -3.20
N ASP A 754 7.50 -43.31 -3.70
CA ASP A 754 8.58 -44.17 -4.22
C ASP A 754 9.32 -43.58 -5.45
N LYS A 755 8.79 -42.51 -6.05
CA LYS A 755 9.43 -41.73 -7.12
C LYS A 755 10.07 -40.44 -6.61
N PHE A 756 10.24 -40.32 -5.29
CA PHE A 756 10.82 -39.15 -4.63
C PHE A 756 10.06 -37.84 -4.91
N LYS A 757 8.75 -37.92 -5.16
CA LYS A 757 7.87 -36.75 -5.25
C LYS A 757 7.32 -36.43 -3.85
N PRO A 758 7.53 -35.20 -3.34
CA PRO A 758 6.91 -34.76 -2.09
C PRO A 758 5.45 -34.33 -2.31
N TRP A 759 4.59 -34.74 -1.39
CA TRP A 759 3.16 -34.47 -1.38
C TRP A 759 2.75 -33.77 -0.08
N LEU A 760 1.98 -32.69 -0.19
CA LEU A 760 1.43 -32.00 0.98
C LEU A 760 0.20 -32.75 1.51
N LEU A 761 0.24 -33.20 2.77
CA LEU A 761 -0.87 -33.89 3.42
C LEU A 761 -1.79 -32.93 4.19
N GLU A 762 -1.20 -32.11 5.06
CA GLU A 762 -1.90 -31.10 5.85
C GLU A 762 -0.93 -30.02 6.38
N VAL A 763 -1.49 -28.88 6.79
CA VAL A 763 -0.78 -27.83 7.53
C VAL A 763 -1.45 -27.69 8.89
N ASN A 764 -0.67 -27.74 9.96
CA ASN A 764 -1.17 -27.64 11.33
C ASN A 764 -0.81 -26.27 11.92
N CYS A 765 -1.80 -25.54 12.45
CA CYS A 765 -1.55 -24.41 13.35
C CYS A 765 -1.17 -24.96 14.73
N SER A 766 -0.21 -24.33 15.42
CA SER A 766 0.25 -24.77 16.74
C SER A 766 0.61 -26.26 16.76
N PRO A 767 1.66 -26.67 16.01
CA PRO A 767 2.08 -28.07 15.98
C PRO A 767 2.37 -28.57 17.40
N ALA A 768 2.12 -29.86 17.63
CA ALA A 768 2.25 -30.45 18.95
C ALA A 768 3.69 -30.36 19.50
N LEU A 769 3.87 -29.62 20.61
CA LEU A 769 5.16 -29.40 21.29
C LEU A 769 5.36 -30.29 22.54
N HIS A 770 4.59 -31.36 22.70
CA HIS A 770 4.79 -32.33 23.79
C HIS A 770 6.02 -33.23 23.54
N LEU A 771 6.59 -33.77 24.61
CA LEU A 771 7.72 -34.69 24.59
C LEU A 771 7.20 -36.13 24.71
N ASP A 772 7.37 -36.94 23.66
CA ASP A 772 7.09 -38.39 23.75
C ASP A 772 8.37 -39.22 23.83
N CYS A 773 9.48 -38.73 23.26
CA CYS A 773 10.78 -39.39 23.25
C CYS A 773 11.94 -38.38 23.24
N SER A 774 13.18 -38.86 23.40
CA SER A 774 14.39 -38.04 23.41
C SER A 774 14.59 -37.22 22.13
N ILE A 775 14.13 -37.73 20.98
CA ILE A 775 14.22 -37.04 19.69
C ILE A 775 13.30 -35.81 19.68
N ASP A 776 12.12 -35.89 20.30
CA ASP A 776 11.25 -34.72 20.45
C ASP A 776 11.96 -33.61 21.23
N ALA A 777 12.70 -33.95 22.29
CA ALA A 777 13.44 -32.97 23.09
C ALA A 777 14.55 -32.31 22.28
N THR A 778 15.31 -33.09 21.53
CA THR A 778 16.40 -32.60 20.69
C THR A 778 15.90 -31.60 19.64
N VAL A 779 14.82 -31.95 18.93
CA VAL A 779 14.30 -31.11 17.83
C VAL A 779 13.47 -29.93 18.34
N LYS A 780 12.50 -30.17 19.24
CA LYS A 780 11.53 -29.13 19.64
C LYS A 780 12.13 -28.11 20.60
N LYS A 781 13.06 -28.52 21.47
CA LYS A 781 13.72 -27.58 22.37
C LYS A 781 14.56 -26.59 21.56
N GLY A 782 15.42 -27.09 20.66
CA GLY A 782 16.18 -26.27 19.72
C GLY A 782 15.29 -25.34 18.89
N LEU A 783 14.22 -25.89 18.29
CA LEU A 783 13.23 -25.10 17.53
C LEU A 783 12.67 -23.94 18.34
N LEU A 784 12.30 -24.16 19.60
CA LEU A 784 11.74 -23.11 20.44
C LEU A 784 12.78 -22.06 20.82
N HIS A 785 14.02 -22.46 21.13
CA HIS A 785 15.10 -21.50 21.34
C HIS A 785 15.27 -20.62 20.10
N ASP A 786 15.36 -21.21 18.92
CA ASP A 786 15.58 -20.49 17.67
C ASP A 786 14.39 -19.61 17.29
N VAL A 787 13.16 -20.06 17.52
CA VAL A 787 11.95 -19.23 17.32
C VAL A 787 11.98 -18.01 18.22
N ILE A 788 12.29 -18.15 19.52
CA ILE A 788 12.37 -17.01 20.44
C ILE A 788 13.50 -16.05 20.07
N GLU A 789 14.62 -16.58 19.59
CA GLU A 789 15.74 -15.78 19.08
C GLU A 789 15.38 -15.01 17.81
N LEU A 790 14.70 -15.67 16.89
CA LEU A 790 14.22 -15.10 15.63
C LEU A 790 13.24 -13.94 15.86
N LEU A 791 12.47 -13.98 16.95
CA LEU A 791 11.63 -12.86 17.34
C LEU A 791 12.47 -11.62 17.68
N ASN A 792 13.74 -11.74 18.08
CA ASN A 792 14.64 -10.61 18.27
C ASN A 792 14.03 -9.52 19.19
N TYR A 793 13.68 -9.92 20.41
CA TYR A 793 13.25 -8.99 21.46
C TYR A 793 14.43 -8.09 21.85
N LYS A 794 14.21 -6.78 21.86
CA LYS A 794 15.23 -5.76 22.10
C LYS A 794 15.11 -5.21 23.52
N GLN A 795 16.14 -4.52 23.99
CA GLN A 795 16.15 -3.84 25.29
C GLN A 795 15.01 -2.79 25.44
N ILE A 796 14.48 -2.26 24.34
CA ILE A 796 13.28 -1.40 24.38
C ILE A 796 12.02 -2.18 24.81
N ASP A 797 11.96 -3.48 24.53
CA ASP A 797 10.82 -4.33 24.91
C ASP A 797 10.80 -4.61 26.42
N THR A 798 11.94 -4.43 27.12
CA THR A 798 12.01 -4.47 28.59
C THR A 798 11.57 -3.18 29.28
N LEU A 799 11.50 -2.05 28.55
CA LEU A 799 11.02 -0.74 29.06
C LEU A 799 9.49 -0.67 29.15
N ARG A 800 8.85 -1.80 29.51
CA ARG A 800 7.42 -1.92 29.82
C ARG A 800 7.09 -0.84 30.85
N GLN A 801 6.16 0.06 30.51
CA GLN A 801 5.88 1.29 31.26
C GLN A 801 5.85 1.03 32.78
N SER A 802 6.96 1.28 33.49
CA SER A 802 6.89 1.68 34.89
C SER A 802 6.12 2.99 34.89
N LYS A 803 5.18 3.13 35.83
CA LYS A 803 4.50 4.40 36.05
C LYS A 803 5.57 5.50 36.17
N GLY A 804 5.57 6.41 35.20
CA GLY A 804 6.42 7.59 35.17
C GLY A 804 7.92 7.30 35.00
N VAL A 805 8.39 7.11 33.77
CA VAL A 805 9.58 7.80 33.21
C VAL A 805 9.59 7.53 31.71
N ARG A 806 9.67 8.62 30.94
CA ARG A 806 9.88 8.61 29.50
C ARG A 806 11.39 8.50 29.25
N THR A 807 11.85 7.36 28.75
CA THR A 807 13.15 7.33 28.06
C THR A 807 13.11 6.40 26.85
N LYS A 808 13.59 6.97 25.75
CA LYS A 808 13.80 6.36 24.44
C LYS A 808 14.96 5.35 24.55
N ALA A 809 14.78 4.14 24.04
CA ALA A 809 15.91 3.28 23.69
C ALA A 809 15.72 2.77 22.25
N SER A 810 16.34 3.45 21.29
CA SER A 810 16.60 2.89 19.97
C SER A 810 17.63 1.77 20.09
N CYS A 811 17.39 0.60 19.50
CA CYS A 811 18.53 -0.24 19.10
C CYS A 811 18.31 -0.84 17.71
N ALA A 812 19.26 -0.48 16.85
CA ALA A 812 19.45 -0.94 15.50
C ALA A 812 19.86 -2.42 15.47
N SER A 813 19.51 -3.10 14.40
CA SER A 813 20.35 -4.14 13.82
C SER A 813 20.07 -4.18 12.33
N ASN A 814 20.82 -3.32 11.62
CA ASN A 814 21.04 -3.42 10.19
C ASN A 814 22.02 -4.57 9.97
N HIS A 815 21.54 -5.67 9.41
CA HIS A 815 22.35 -6.47 8.50
C HIS A 815 21.47 -6.86 7.31
N ARG A 816 21.62 -6.10 6.22
CA ARG A 816 21.41 -6.66 4.89
C ARG A 816 22.58 -6.28 4.02
N LEU A 817 23.41 -7.28 3.84
CA LEU A 817 24.35 -7.47 2.75
C LEU A 817 23.66 -7.26 1.41
N ASN A 818 24.41 -6.64 0.51
CA ASN A 818 24.17 -6.55 -0.92
C ASN A 818 23.80 -7.91 -1.52
N ALA A 819 22.53 -8.13 -1.85
CA ALA A 819 22.05 -9.31 -2.59
C ALA A 819 21.47 -8.93 -3.97
N LEU A 820 21.89 -7.78 -4.52
CA LEU A 820 21.60 -7.36 -5.90
C LEU A 820 22.85 -7.29 -6.79
N SER A 821 24.07 -7.38 -6.21
CA SER A 821 25.29 -7.65 -6.97
C SER A 821 25.45 -9.14 -7.33
N LEU A 822 24.85 -10.06 -6.57
CA LEU A 822 24.93 -11.52 -6.82
C LEU A 822 23.85 -12.06 -7.76
N LEU A 823 22.73 -11.35 -7.94
CA LEU A 823 21.70 -11.72 -8.91
C LEU A 823 22.03 -11.26 -10.34
N LEU A 824 22.81 -10.19 -10.50
CA LEU A 824 23.37 -9.81 -11.81
C LEU A 824 24.59 -10.66 -12.18
N TYR A 825 25.34 -11.20 -11.22
CA TYR A 825 26.44 -12.13 -11.48
C TYR A 825 25.93 -13.53 -11.89
N ASN A 826 24.80 -14.00 -11.32
CA ASN A 826 24.21 -15.30 -11.66
C ASN A 826 23.31 -15.30 -12.90
N LEU A 827 22.92 -14.12 -13.43
CA LEU A 827 22.26 -14.00 -14.74
C LEU A 827 23.26 -13.93 -15.91
N SER A 828 24.54 -13.67 -15.63
CA SER A 828 25.62 -13.75 -16.63
C SER A 828 26.05 -15.18 -16.93
N TRP A 829 25.87 -16.13 -16.01
CA TRP A 829 26.29 -17.54 -16.21
C TRP A 829 25.24 -18.40 -16.93
N LYS A 830 23.99 -17.95 -17.04
CA LYS A 830 22.89 -18.72 -17.65
C LYS A 830 22.61 -18.38 -19.12
N LEU A 831 23.35 -17.42 -19.69
CA LEU A 831 23.30 -17.05 -21.11
C LEU A 831 24.49 -17.59 -21.92
N GLN A 832 25.42 -18.31 -21.28
CA GLN A 832 26.65 -18.81 -21.91
C GLN A 832 26.65 -20.33 -22.16
N GLU A 833 25.68 -21.08 -21.61
CA GLU A 833 25.51 -22.53 -21.89
C GLU A 833 24.61 -22.82 -23.11
N ASP A 834 23.74 -21.89 -23.53
CA ASP A 834 22.83 -22.11 -24.68
C ASP A 834 23.49 -21.92 -26.06
N HIS A 835 24.80 -21.62 -26.11
CA HIS A 835 25.55 -21.42 -27.37
C HIS A 835 26.52 -22.55 -27.75
N LEU A 836 26.63 -23.64 -26.98
CA LEU A 836 27.60 -24.71 -27.26
C LEU A 836 27.01 -26.09 -27.59
N VAL A 837 25.70 -26.21 -27.83
CA VAL A 837 25.10 -27.48 -28.29
C VAL A 837 24.20 -27.27 -29.52
N LYS A 838 24.79 -26.87 -30.66
CA LYS A 838 24.21 -27.09 -32.00
C LYS A 838 25.29 -27.27 -33.09
N ARG A 839 25.67 -28.54 -33.30
CA ARG A 839 26.07 -29.27 -34.55
C ARG A 839 27.36 -28.86 -35.30
N PRO A 840 27.95 -29.79 -36.09
CA PRO A 840 27.98 -31.25 -36.01
C PRO A 840 29.22 -31.79 -35.27
#